data_AF-A0A8H7PEP8-F1
#
_entry.id   AF-A0A8H7PEP8-F1
#
_cell.length_a   1.000
_cell.length_b   1.000
_cell.length_c   1.000
_cell.angle_alpha   90.00
_cell.angle_beta   90.00
_cell.angle_gamma   90.00
#
_symmetry.space_group_name_H-M   'P 1'
#
loop_
_entity.id
_entity.type
_entity.pdbx_description
1 polymer ?
#
loop_
_entity_poly.entity_id
_entity_poly.type
_entity_poly.pdbx_seq_one_letter_code
_entity_poly.pdbx_strand_id
1 'polypeptide(L)'
;MGSATKENEPRAKANQKVSQSGMAQRSLLSFFKPPSSTNVPKEQKSAVKPEDTKRVADDESDIPVKVPESPSKKLPTASTPRPNVSRASPTPGAQDTMDLDNLETDNLDDPQSPKKRSARAKRSLQYFESDSEEETAKEEKSNISAEDEPKAQQKKRKLVRRKIRSDSEDYVDDGPAEEDDADDIVADASDEEMPSPTASPVKSKAPASVTPVQQRFSNISMTSPVKRPSTFLSASPSKNSNGHQGFNSDSSFKGSENYNPRTLLVPKNAWDRFTPFEKQYWEIKCKHWDTIVFFKKGKFYELYEKDADIGHQEFDLKLTDRVNMRMVGVPEMSFDMWAAQFVARGHKVAKVDQMETAIGKSMRERDGKSKADKVIRRGLSYVLTAGTLVDSGMLTSDMSIYCMSIKEICTAENAAPTFGICFVDTSTAHFSLATFEDDVNRTKFETLLMQVQPRELVTEKGQLSQKTMRLLKNTLHNPIWNQLIPEREFWDERVTEDEIRIGKYFMKDERGEVAVIDYDWPQTLLDAKNSPVLMSALGGLIWYLRSLKLDKELLSLKNVTPYDPIRNTTSLVLDGQTLANLEILQNSFDGSDEGTVIKLLNHCVTPFGKRQFKQWLCHPLREVKDIVERQDAVEELIAHIDVQELITSKLRGIPDLERLISRIHAGNCKVKEFLTVLEAFKTIQAAIRSLRSYVEDFSSSKIKKLVFDFPDLDEQIKYFGEAFVTGEVMLDYQKITTIIPQPGIEEDWDEIQQQLSDYQKQFQEHLADMKRQHKCSKLVYKDLGKEIFQIEAPKDFKAPKEWTRLSATGKLSRYWTPTIRKLVTEYKEALETKNSIVKSFTSRVYSKFDEHYFTWLSAVKHIAEIDCLLSLATSSMALGEPVCRPEFVESDKSLLELESLRHPCIAAGVATDFIPNDTYLGGDRPNMIVLTGPNMGGKSTLLRQTCVAIIMAQLGCYVPASRCKLTPFDRIYTRIGANDNILAGQSTFMVELSETSKILHEATPHSMVILDELGRGTSTFDGYAIAYAVLHYLATHVGCLGLFSTHYQTLCQEFERAPEVVNMHMAYHVDENQHDITFLYKLTEGACQKSFGMNVAAMAGIPKSIVDQADAAATQFEQSHRLKDTTYLMDVDDNGPTVSPSMLSDFEFLMKLGKGNPDDDIGDKADDTRNSFGREHRHTQILRRIAKAYAQ
;
A
#
# COMPACT_ATOMS: atom_id res chain seq x y z
N MET A 1 -14.51 -65.37 40.73
CA MET A 1 -13.06 -65.16 40.91
C MET A 1 -12.51 -64.63 39.58
N GLY A 2 -11.43 -63.85 39.57
CA GLY A 2 -10.86 -63.25 38.33
C GLY A 2 -9.95 -64.22 37.55
N SER A 3 -9.14 -63.80 36.57
CA SER A 3 -8.79 -62.46 36.03
C SER A 3 -8.04 -62.65 34.67
N ALA A 4 -7.67 -61.68 33.82
CA ALA A 4 -8.04 -60.26 33.60
C ALA A 4 -7.47 -59.74 32.24
N THR A 5 -8.15 -58.77 31.61
CA THR A 5 -7.61 -57.79 30.61
C THR A 5 -7.10 -58.31 29.24
N LYS A 6 -7.06 -57.54 28.13
CA LYS A 6 -7.29 -56.08 27.89
C LYS A 6 -7.81 -55.83 26.46
N GLU A 7 -8.29 -54.60 26.21
CA GLU A 7 -8.79 -53.97 24.94
C GLU A 7 -10.32 -53.89 24.74
N ASN A 8 -10.85 -52.65 24.75
CA ASN A 8 -12.04 -52.20 24.01
C ASN A 8 -12.38 -50.70 24.21
N GLU A 9 -13.31 -50.25 23.36
CA GLU A 9 -14.23 -49.08 23.40
C GLU A 9 -14.68 -48.56 24.81
N PRO A 10 -15.23 -47.31 24.97
CA PRO A 10 -16.61 -47.04 24.49
C PRO A 10 -17.06 -45.58 24.15
N ARG A 11 -18.04 -45.53 23.23
CA ARG A 11 -19.30 -44.72 23.22
C ARG A 11 -19.37 -43.25 23.64
N ALA A 12 -20.05 -42.48 22.80
CA ALA A 12 -20.68 -41.20 23.12
C ALA A 12 -21.92 -41.32 24.05
N LYS A 13 -22.28 -40.22 24.73
CA LYS A 13 -23.60 -39.97 25.31
C LYS A 13 -24.02 -38.51 25.04
N ALA A 14 -25.13 -38.32 24.34
CA ALA A 14 -25.79 -37.02 24.28
C ALA A 14 -26.51 -36.72 25.60
N ASN A 15 -26.63 -35.43 25.95
CA ASN A 15 -27.58 -34.98 26.96
C ASN A 15 -28.05 -33.57 26.63
N GLN A 16 -29.19 -33.46 25.93
CA GLN A 16 -29.78 -32.16 25.57
C GLN A 16 -30.40 -31.50 26.80
N LYS A 17 -30.05 -30.22 27.04
CA LYS A 17 -30.97 -29.26 27.65
C LYS A 17 -30.90 -27.94 26.89
N VAL A 18 -31.79 -27.81 25.91
CA VAL A 18 -32.01 -26.56 25.18
C VAL A 18 -32.72 -25.58 26.11
N SER A 19 -32.07 -24.46 26.42
CA SER A 19 -32.77 -23.26 26.89
C SER A 19 -33.21 -22.47 25.67
N GLN A 20 -34.51 -22.52 25.34
CA GLN A 20 -35.06 -21.67 24.29
C GLN A 20 -35.04 -20.21 24.75
N SER A 21 -34.21 -19.40 24.12
CA SER A 21 -34.32 -17.95 24.09
C SER A 21 -34.16 -17.50 22.65
N GLY A 22 -35.27 -17.14 21.99
CA GLY A 22 -35.20 -16.56 20.65
C GLY A 22 -34.40 -15.27 20.69
N MET A 23 -33.39 -15.14 19.83
CA MET A 23 -32.64 -13.91 19.62
C MET A 23 -32.84 -13.44 18.19
N ALA A 24 -33.32 -12.21 18.04
CA ALA A 24 -33.34 -11.53 16.76
C ALA A 24 -31.91 -11.15 16.32
N GLN A 25 -31.74 -10.82 15.04
CA GLN A 25 -30.50 -10.26 14.50
C GLN A 25 -30.00 -9.09 15.36
N ARG A 26 -28.68 -9.06 15.62
CA ARG A 26 -28.06 -7.93 16.30
C ARG A 26 -27.78 -6.81 15.31
N SER A 27 -28.67 -5.81 15.28
CA SER A 27 -28.45 -4.57 14.53
C SER A 27 -27.43 -3.66 15.22
N LEU A 28 -26.93 -2.66 14.47
CA LEU A 28 -26.01 -1.62 14.94
C LEU A 28 -26.52 -0.79 16.14
N LEU A 29 -27.80 -0.90 16.49
CA LEU A 29 -28.41 -0.21 17.64
C LEU A 29 -27.85 -0.65 19.00
N SER A 30 -27.06 -1.72 19.09
CA SER A 30 -26.39 -2.12 20.34
C SER A 30 -25.40 -1.08 20.88
N PHE A 31 -24.97 -0.11 20.05
CA PHE A 31 -24.04 0.96 20.44
C PHE A 31 -24.63 2.02 21.39
N PHE A 32 -25.97 2.14 21.46
CA PHE A 32 -26.64 3.27 22.14
C PHE A 32 -27.29 2.91 23.49
N LYS A 33 -27.02 1.73 24.07
CA LYS A 33 -27.58 1.36 25.37
C LYS A 33 -26.78 1.96 26.54
N PRO A 34 -27.38 2.79 27.41
CA PRO A 34 -26.72 3.22 28.65
C PRO A 34 -26.57 2.03 29.62
N PRO A 35 -25.59 2.06 30.55
CA PRO A 35 -25.35 0.96 31.48
C PRO A 35 -26.51 0.82 32.47
N SER A 36 -27.12 -0.37 32.52
CA SER A 36 -28.20 -0.69 33.45
C SER A 36 -27.69 -0.79 34.89
N SER A 37 -28.02 0.17 35.73
CA SER A 37 -27.72 0.14 37.16
C SER A 37 -28.59 -0.90 37.88
N THR A 38 -27.95 -1.91 38.47
CA THR A 38 -28.64 -2.86 39.35
C THR A 38 -28.81 -2.28 40.74
N ASN A 39 -30.06 -2.11 41.20
CA ASN A 39 -30.36 -2.23 42.62
C ASN A 39 -31.81 -2.67 42.85
N VAL A 40 -32.00 -3.56 43.84
CA VAL A 40 -33.26 -4.28 44.10
C VAL A 40 -33.57 -4.22 45.60
N PRO A 41 -34.80 -3.85 45.98
CA PRO A 41 -35.40 -4.28 47.25
C PRO A 41 -36.17 -5.60 47.07
N LYS A 42 -35.96 -6.55 47.97
CA LYS A 42 -36.72 -7.82 48.05
C LYS A 42 -37.97 -7.62 48.89
N GLU A 43 -39.04 -8.37 48.61
CA GLU A 43 -39.98 -9.04 49.55
C GLU A 43 -41.19 -9.64 48.76
N GLN A 44 -42.00 -10.59 49.24
CA GLN A 44 -41.75 -11.77 50.10
C GLN A 44 -42.96 -12.72 49.99
N LYS A 45 -42.75 -14.05 49.82
CA LYS A 45 -43.79 -15.13 49.91
C LYS A 45 -44.91 -15.03 48.83
N SER A 46 -45.79 -16.01 48.60
CA SER A 46 -45.98 -17.38 49.15
C SER A 46 -46.47 -18.33 48.04
N ALA A 47 -46.41 -19.65 48.27
CA ALA A 47 -46.97 -20.65 47.36
C ALA A 47 -48.50 -20.81 47.51
N VAL A 48 -49.17 -21.37 46.48
CA VAL A 48 -50.28 -22.35 46.62
C VAL A 48 -50.56 -23.06 45.28
N LYS A 49 -51.16 -24.26 45.37
CA LYS A 49 -51.63 -25.19 44.32
C LYS A 49 -53.07 -25.60 44.70
N PRO A 50 -53.88 -26.27 43.85
CA PRO A 50 -53.87 -26.37 42.39
C PRO A 50 -55.31 -26.15 41.83
N GLU A 51 -55.83 -27.12 41.06
CA GLU A 51 -57.18 -27.29 40.50
C GLU A 51 -57.54 -26.45 39.26
N ASP A 52 -58.45 -26.86 38.37
CA ASP A 52 -58.84 -28.16 37.77
C ASP A 52 -60.05 -27.84 36.85
N THR A 53 -60.14 -28.46 35.67
CA THR A 53 -61.34 -29.15 35.12
C THR A 53 -61.48 -29.14 33.60
N LYS A 54 -61.77 -30.35 33.07
CA LYS A 54 -62.63 -30.72 31.91
C LYS A 54 -62.26 -30.15 30.51
N ARG A 55 -62.04 -30.98 29.48
CA ARG A 55 -62.89 -32.04 28.84
C ARG A 55 -64.16 -31.53 28.15
N VAL A 56 -64.14 -31.59 26.81
CA VAL A 56 -65.13 -32.28 25.95
C VAL A 56 -64.31 -33.05 24.88
N ALA A 57 -64.85 -34.08 24.24
CA ALA A 57 -64.18 -34.95 23.26
C ALA A 57 -65.16 -35.37 22.13
N ASP A 58 -64.78 -36.40 21.37
CA ASP A 58 -65.63 -37.23 20.48
C ASP A 58 -65.94 -36.57 19.10
N ASP A 59 -66.01 -37.24 17.94
CA ASP A 59 -65.93 -38.66 17.48
C ASP A 59 -65.30 -38.64 16.05
N GLU A 60 -64.70 -39.64 15.36
CA GLU A 60 -64.51 -41.12 15.35
C GLU A 60 -64.64 -41.59 13.86
N SER A 61 -64.44 -42.89 13.55
CA SER A 61 -64.52 -43.59 12.24
C SER A 61 -63.25 -43.72 11.33
N ASP A 62 -63.05 -44.90 10.71
CA ASP A 62 -62.18 -45.98 11.26
C ASP A 62 -62.00 -47.21 10.29
N ILE A 63 -60.76 -47.70 10.08
CA ILE A 63 -60.27 -49.01 9.50
C ILE A 63 -60.83 -49.60 8.14
N PRO A 64 -60.42 -50.81 7.61
CA PRO A 64 -59.26 -51.72 7.89
C PRO A 64 -58.49 -52.37 6.67
N VAL A 65 -57.42 -53.15 7.00
CA VAL A 65 -56.75 -54.31 6.30
C VAL A 65 -55.97 -54.08 4.97
N LYS A 66 -54.96 -54.91 4.57
CA LYS A 66 -54.56 -56.30 4.94
C LYS A 66 -53.05 -56.62 4.76
N VAL A 67 -52.58 -57.75 5.32
CA VAL A 67 -51.19 -58.34 5.19
C VAL A 67 -51.24 -59.66 4.39
N PRO A 68 -50.12 -60.19 3.82
CA PRO A 68 -49.40 -61.33 4.46
C PRO A 68 -47.84 -61.37 4.21
N GLU A 69 -47.00 -61.63 5.22
CA GLU A 69 -46.33 -62.91 5.60
C GLU A 69 -44.87 -63.13 5.09
N SER A 70 -44.19 -64.16 5.61
CA SER A 70 -42.72 -64.43 5.48
C SER A 70 -42.43 -65.87 5.02
N PRO A 71 -41.15 -66.29 4.78
CA PRO A 71 -40.47 -67.10 5.80
C PRO A 71 -38.90 -67.05 5.80
N SER A 72 -38.28 -67.92 6.61
CA SER A 72 -36.84 -68.00 6.94
C SER A 72 -36.16 -69.33 6.53
N LYS A 73 -34.81 -69.36 6.36
CA LYS A 73 -33.84 -70.31 7.02
C LYS A 73 -32.47 -70.58 6.30
N LYS A 74 -31.41 -70.60 7.13
CA LYS A 74 -30.25 -71.55 7.20
C LYS A 74 -29.12 -71.64 6.12
N LEU A 75 -27.92 -71.86 6.68
CA LEU A 75 -26.64 -72.41 6.17
C LEU A 75 -26.75 -73.71 5.33
N PRO A 76 -25.78 -74.01 4.41
CA PRO A 76 -24.62 -74.84 4.80
C PRO A 76 -23.25 -74.57 4.10
N THR A 77 -22.24 -75.31 4.58
CA THR A 77 -20.85 -75.61 4.12
C THR A 77 -20.74 -76.22 2.70
N ALA A 78 -19.57 -76.38 2.03
CA ALA A 78 -18.18 -75.85 2.08
C ALA A 78 -17.31 -76.58 1.00
N SER A 79 -16.11 -76.09 0.61
CA SER A 79 -14.98 -76.94 0.14
C SER A 79 -13.62 -76.23 -0.13
N THR A 80 -12.54 -76.97 0.07
CA THR A 80 -11.09 -76.71 -0.17
C THR A 80 -10.64 -77.07 -1.62
N PRO A 81 -9.46 -76.64 -2.17
CA PRO A 81 -8.12 -77.15 -1.78
C PRO A 81 -6.89 -76.20 -1.86
N ARG A 82 -5.73 -76.71 -1.41
CA ARG A 82 -4.37 -76.14 -1.49
C ARG A 82 -3.61 -76.69 -2.74
N PRO A 83 -2.36 -76.26 -3.00
CA PRO A 83 -1.20 -76.97 -2.42
C PRO A 83 -0.13 -76.06 -1.76
N ASN A 84 0.98 -76.63 -1.29
CA ASN A 84 2.07 -76.01 -0.52
C ASN A 84 3.34 -76.91 -0.64
N VAL A 85 4.58 -76.44 -0.39
CA VAL A 85 5.76 -77.25 0.06
C VAL A 85 7.08 -76.43 0.27
N SER A 86 7.56 -76.35 1.53
CA SER A 86 8.98 -76.28 2.02
C SER A 86 9.94 -75.14 1.53
N ARG A 87 11.07 -74.75 2.14
CA ARG A 87 11.91 -75.09 3.35
C ARG A 87 12.92 -73.89 3.55
N ALA A 88 13.79 -73.70 4.55
CA ALA A 88 14.23 -74.39 5.79
C ALA A 88 14.86 -73.36 6.79
N SER A 89 15.46 -73.84 7.89
CA SER A 89 16.44 -73.14 8.78
C SER A 89 17.80 -73.92 8.74
N PRO A 90 18.97 -73.49 9.31
CA PRO A 90 19.16 -72.90 10.66
C PRO A 90 20.32 -71.87 10.88
N THR A 91 20.47 -71.42 12.14
CA THR A 91 21.61 -70.72 12.81
C THR A 91 22.62 -71.74 13.42
N PRO A 92 23.66 -71.41 14.26
CA PRO A 92 24.14 -70.13 14.84
C PRO A 92 25.68 -69.90 14.80
N GLY A 93 26.17 -68.81 15.45
CA GLY A 93 27.56 -68.68 15.97
C GLY A 93 28.27 -67.36 15.62
N ALA A 94 28.99 -66.61 16.49
CA ALA A 94 28.94 -66.25 17.93
C ALA A 94 30.37 -65.90 18.43
N GLN A 95 30.48 -65.30 19.64
CA GLN A 95 31.71 -65.02 20.43
C GLN A 95 32.56 -63.82 19.97
N ASP A 96 33.16 -62.99 20.84
CA ASP A 96 33.19 -62.84 22.33
C ASP A 96 33.73 -61.41 22.63
N THR A 97 33.55 -60.69 23.74
CA THR A 97 32.73 -60.67 24.99
C THR A 97 32.57 -59.15 25.35
N MET A 98 31.99 -58.58 26.41
CA MET A 98 31.53 -58.92 27.79
C MET A 98 30.15 -58.23 28.01
N ASP A 99 29.27 -58.54 28.97
CA ASP A 99 29.34 -58.81 30.43
C ASP A 99 29.65 -57.57 31.29
N LEU A 100 29.05 -57.26 32.45
CA LEU A 100 27.86 -57.71 33.24
C LEU A 100 27.64 -56.64 34.38
N ASP A 101 26.57 -56.49 35.20
CA ASP A 101 25.31 -57.22 35.46
C ASP A 101 24.20 -56.28 36.11
N ASN A 102 22.96 -56.77 36.18
CA ASN A 102 21.84 -56.62 37.17
C ASN A 102 21.54 -55.35 38.05
N LEU A 103 20.22 -55.10 38.13
CA LEU A 103 19.34 -54.79 39.29
C LEU A 103 19.33 -53.46 40.10
N GLU A 104 18.07 -53.11 40.40
CA GLU A 104 17.36 -52.19 41.33
C GLU A 104 18.04 -51.52 42.57
N THR A 105 17.32 -50.49 43.05
CA THR A 105 17.28 -49.85 44.40
C THR A 105 18.21 -48.67 44.77
N ASP A 106 17.55 -47.64 45.32
CA ASP A 106 17.87 -46.78 46.48
C ASP A 106 19.27 -46.20 46.81
N ASN A 107 19.29 -44.86 46.85
CA ASN A 107 19.60 -43.99 48.01
C ASN A 107 20.93 -44.09 48.84
N LEU A 108 21.45 -42.87 49.11
CA LEU A 108 22.22 -42.39 50.29
C LEU A 108 23.78 -42.44 50.36
N ASP A 109 24.31 -41.26 50.71
CA ASP A 109 25.46 -40.87 51.57
C ASP A 109 26.95 -41.20 51.27
N ASP A 110 27.73 -40.11 51.08
CA ASP A 110 28.84 -39.55 51.92
C ASP A 110 29.62 -40.54 52.84
N PRO A 111 30.96 -40.38 53.12
CA PRO A 111 31.51 -39.06 53.46
C PRO A 111 33.02 -38.70 53.29
N GLN A 112 33.26 -37.37 53.17
CA GLN A 112 34.35 -36.59 53.83
C GLN A 112 35.84 -36.85 53.45
N SER A 113 36.83 -35.93 53.57
CA SER A 113 36.94 -34.48 53.86
C SER A 113 38.46 -34.01 53.75
N PRO A 114 38.98 -32.89 54.31
CA PRO A 114 38.70 -31.44 54.08
C PRO A 114 39.98 -30.53 53.98
N LYS A 115 39.78 -29.18 54.06
CA LYS A 115 40.71 -28.06 54.40
C LYS A 115 41.52 -27.45 53.23
N LYS A 116 41.65 -26.12 53.03
CA LYS A 116 41.16 -24.82 53.61
C LYS A 116 41.22 -23.78 52.44
N ARG A 117 40.31 -22.82 52.15
CA ARG A 117 39.73 -21.65 52.90
C ARG A 117 40.78 -20.66 53.41
N SER A 118 40.63 -19.32 53.36
CA SER A 118 39.46 -18.39 53.49
C SER A 118 39.75 -17.05 52.74
N ALA A 119 38.93 -15.99 52.63
CA ALA A 119 37.50 -15.58 52.78
C ALA A 119 37.36 -14.23 51.97
N ARG A 120 36.23 -13.51 51.76
CA ARG A 120 35.08 -13.10 52.60
C ARG A 120 34.06 -12.37 51.69
N ALA A 121 32.77 -12.22 52.01
CA ALA A 121 31.74 -13.27 52.11
C ALA A 121 30.34 -12.67 51.76
N LYS A 122 29.54 -13.37 50.94
CA LYS A 122 28.06 -13.27 50.93
C LYS A 122 27.49 -14.43 51.76
N ARG A 123 26.31 -14.29 52.38
CA ARG A 123 25.36 -15.33 52.89
C ARG A 123 24.19 -14.63 53.62
N SER A 124 22.96 -15.18 53.80
CA SER A 124 22.30 -16.37 53.22
C SER A 124 20.83 -16.51 53.67
N LEU A 125 20.02 -17.19 52.84
CA LEU A 125 18.97 -18.19 53.13
C LEU A 125 17.78 -17.90 54.09
N GLN A 126 16.60 -18.30 53.58
CA GLN A 126 15.41 -18.89 54.25
C GLN A 126 14.71 -18.15 55.41
N TYR A 127 13.37 -18.05 55.28
CA TYR A 127 12.38 -18.39 56.31
C TYR A 127 11.08 -18.88 55.64
N PHE A 128 10.18 -19.47 56.42
CA PHE A 128 8.92 -20.09 55.99
C PHE A 128 7.90 -19.96 57.15
N GLU A 129 6.72 -19.38 56.91
CA GLU A 129 5.59 -19.16 57.86
C GLU A 129 5.92 -18.38 59.17
N SER A 130 4.99 -17.75 59.90
CA SER A 130 3.60 -17.29 59.68
C SER A 130 3.58 -15.75 59.93
N ASP A 131 2.64 -14.89 59.53
CA ASP A 131 1.15 -14.79 59.64
C ASP A 131 0.71 -13.57 58.76
N SER A 132 -0.56 -13.25 58.42
CA SER A 132 -1.90 -13.85 58.61
C SER A 132 -2.83 -13.44 57.44
N GLU A 133 -4.15 -13.70 57.56
CA GLU A 133 -5.26 -13.18 56.74
C GLU A 133 -5.68 -11.76 57.23
N GLU A 134 -6.66 -10.99 56.69
CA GLU A 134 -7.61 -11.11 55.56
C GLU A 134 -8.07 -9.67 55.13
N GLU A 135 -8.70 -9.49 53.96
CA GLU A 135 -10.00 -8.77 53.76
C GLU A 135 -10.30 -8.45 52.28
N THR A 136 -11.57 -8.06 52.00
CA THR A 136 -12.16 -7.99 50.66
C THR A 136 -12.84 -6.64 50.36
N ALA A 137 -13.53 -6.51 49.21
CA ALA A 137 -14.06 -5.25 48.70
C ALA A 137 -15.55 -5.02 49.01
N LYS A 138 -15.95 -3.75 49.20
CA LYS A 138 -17.16 -3.05 48.66
C LYS A 138 -17.84 -2.04 49.60
N GLU A 139 -18.44 -1.04 48.93
CA GLU A 139 -19.69 -0.32 49.26
C GLU A 139 -19.70 0.84 50.29
N GLU A 140 -20.83 1.57 50.26
CA GLU A 140 -20.93 3.02 50.49
C GLU A 140 -21.64 3.41 51.80
N LYS A 141 -21.51 4.70 52.19
CA LYS A 141 -22.55 5.64 52.73
C LYS A 141 -21.86 6.90 53.31
N SER A 142 -22.47 8.09 53.47
CA SER A 142 -23.76 8.69 53.04
C SER A 142 -23.67 10.21 53.32
N ASN A 143 -23.93 11.12 52.36
CA ASN A 143 -25.22 11.77 52.04
C ASN A 143 -25.57 13.00 52.95
N ILE A 144 -26.35 13.97 52.42
CA ILE A 144 -26.80 15.26 53.05
C ILE A 144 -25.62 16.28 53.16
N SER A 145 -25.66 17.55 52.70
CA SER A 145 -26.62 18.43 51.98
C SER A 145 -25.79 19.55 51.28
N ALA A 146 -26.27 20.67 50.69
CA ALA A 146 -27.55 21.40 50.67
C ALA A 146 -27.70 22.27 49.38
N GLU A 147 -28.66 23.20 49.37
CA GLU A 147 -29.01 24.12 48.27
C GLU A 147 -28.43 25.55 48.44
N ASP A 148 -28.69 26.40 47.45
CA ASP A 148 -28.84 27.87 47.51
C ASP A 148 -27.63 28.84 47.61
N GLU A 149 -27.64 29.84 46.69
CA GLU A 149 -27.15 31.21 46.94
C GLU A 149 -27.99 31.85 48.09
N PRO A 150 -27.56 32.90 48.85
CA PRO A 150 -26.76 34.02 48.32
C PRO A 150 -25.93 34.87 49.34
N LYS A 151 -25.38 36.00 48.83
CA LYS A 151 -25.27 37.37 49.44
C LYS A 151 -24.83 37.54 50.92
N ALA A 152 -24.04 38.55 51.31
CA ALA A 152 -23.32 39.63 50.60
C ALA A 152 -22.51 40.46 51.64
N GLN A 153 -22.06 41.67 51.22
CA GLN A 153 -21.56 42.79 52.05
C GLN A 153 -20.07 42.71 52.47
N GLN A 154 -19.27 43.78 52.46
CA GLN A 154 -19.52 45.16 52.00
C GLN A 154 -18.20 45.91 51.69
N LYS A 155 -18.08 46.57 50.52
CA LYS A 155 -17.30 47.82 50.31
C LYS A 155 -17.56 48.44 48.92
N LYS A 156 -17.14 49.70 48.73
CA LYS A 156 -17.67 50.62 47.69
C LYS A 156 -16.65 50.94 46.58
N ARG A 157 -17.04 50.87 45.29
CA ARG A 157 -17.06 52.03 44.34
C ARG A 157 -17.49 51.66 42.90
N LYS A 158 -18.69 52.15 42.53
CA LYS A 158 -19.28 52.45 41.19
C LYS A 158 -18.66 51.85 39.90
N LEU A 159 -19.47 51.05 39.19
CA LEU A 159 -19.50 50.97 37.71
C LEU A 159 -20.54 51.95 37.12
N VAL A 160 -20.48 52.14 35.80
CA VAL A 160 -21.52 52.69 34.90
C VAL A 160 -21.63 51.67 33.74
N ARG A 161 -22.79 51.09 33.39
CA ARG A 161 -23.84 51.58 32.45
C ARG A 161 -23.26 52.07 31.10
N ARG A 162 -23.84 51.75 29.93
CA ARG A 162 -25.20 51.29 29.61
C ARG A 162 -25.26 50.00 28.76
N LYS A 163 -26.45 49.38 28.77
CA LYS A 163 -27.01 48.42 27.80
C LYS A 163 -28.45 48.87 27.52
N ILE A 164 -28.97 48.72 26.29
CA ILE A 164 -30.37 48.88 25.75
C ILE A 164 -30.18 49.02 24.22
N ARG A 165 -30.61 48.04 23.39
CA ARG A 165 -31.94 47.89 22.71
C ARG A 165 -32.10 48.86 21.51
N SER A 166 -32.79 48.54 20.42
CA SER A 166 -33.52 47.32 19.97
C SER A 166 -33.93 47.47 18.48
N ASP A 167 -34.60 46.46 17.88
CA ASP A 167 -35.73 46.44 16.91
C ASP A 167 -36.00 47.72 16.06
N SER A 168 -36.38 47.69 14.76
CA SER A 168 -36.80 46.62 13.81
C SER A 168 -36.80 47.14 12.35
N GLU A 169 -37.26 46.31 11.39
CA GLU A 169 -37.88 46.65 10.08
C GLU A 169 -37.02 47.12 8.86
N ASP A 170 -37.23 46.38 7.75
CA ASP A 170 -37.61 46.82 6.39
C ASP A 170 -36.64 47.35 5.30
N TYR A 171 -36.95 46.88 4.06
CA TYR A 171 -36.53 47.24 2.69
C TYR A 171 -35.03 47.01 2.31
N VAL A 172 -34.65 46.37 1.19
CA VAL A 172 -35.09 46.32 -0.25
C VAL A 172 -34.36 47.36 -1.12
N ASP A 173 -33.67 46.85 -2.15
CA ASP A 173 -33.01 47.53 -3.28
C ASP A 173 -31.94 48.61 -2.90
N ASP A 174 -31.09 49.14 -3.79
CA ASP A 174 -30.91 48.89 -5.23
C ASP A 174 -29.43 49.11 -5.64
N GLY A 175 -29.07 48.57 -6.81
CA GLY A 175 -28.25 49.30 -7.80
C GLY A 175 -26.72 49.46 -7.63
N PRO A 176 -26.05 50.07 -8.65
CA PRO A 176 -24.60 49.96 -8.86
C PRO A 176 -23.91 51.33 -9.13
N ALA A 177 -22.82 51.30 -9.93
CA ALA A 177 -21.95 52.42 -10.37
C ALA A 177 -20.90 52.86 -9.31
N GLU A 178 -19.67 53.31 -9.63
CA GLU A 178 -19.18 54.17 -10.74
C GLU A 178 -19.77 55.60 -10.62
N GLU A 179 -19.04 56.70 -10.80
CA GLU A 179 -17.70 56.92 -11.38
C GLU A 179 -17.08 58.23 -10.80
N ASP A 180 -15.74 58.34 -10.80
CA ASP A 180 -14.93 59.56 -11.01
C ASP A 180 -15.08 60.86 -10.15
N ASP A 181 -14.31 61.87 -10.59
CA ASP A 181 -14.11 63.28 -10.15
C ASP A 181 -13.48 63.57 -8.76
N ALA A 182 -12.62 64.59 -8.59
CA ALA A 182 -11.77 65.36 -9.51
C ALA A 182 -10.76 66.20 -8.68
N ASP A 183 -9.64 66.67 -9.28
CA ASP A 183 -9.23 68.09 -9.28
C ASP A 183 -7.86 68.32 -9.97
N ASP A 184 -7.78 69.44 -10.69
CA ASP A 184 -6.61 69.93 -11.45
C ASP A 184 -5.56 70.66 -10.57
N ILE A 185 -4.36 70.95 -11.13
CA ILE A 185 -3.70 72.31 -11.19
C ILE A 185 -2.22 72.27 -11.65
N VAL A 186 -2.03 72.58 -12.95
CA VAL A 186 -0.90 73.21 -13.70
C VAL A 186 0.61 73.04 -13.35
N ALA A 187 1.36 72.57 -14.38
CA ALA A 187 2.55 73.17 -15.05
C ALA A 187 3.91 73.36 -14.29
N ASP A 188 5.09 73.47 -14.93
CA ASP A 188 5.51 73.54 -16.35
C ASP A 188 6.93 72.89 -16.57
N ALA A 189 7.48 72.91 -17.80
CA ALA A 189 8.71 72.22 -18.28
C ALA A 189 10.07 72.68 -17.67
N SER A 190 11.16 71.89 -17.68
CA SER A 190 12.15 71.85 -18.80
C SER A 190 13.41 70.96 -18.55
N ASP A 191 13.90 70.34 -19.63
CA ASP A 191 15.28 70.07 -20.11
C ASP A 191 16.48 69.45 -19.31
N GLU A 192 17.21 68.62 -20.08
CA GLU A 192 18.67 68.31 -20.15
C GLU A 192 19.47 67.43 -19.15
N GLU A 193 20.20 66.47 -19.78
CA GLU A 193 21.55 65.89 -19.56
C GLU A 193 22.11 65.44 -18.18
N MET A 194 22.52 64.17 -18.13
CA MET A 194 23.91 63.62 -18.04
C MET A 194 25.05 64.46 -17.37
N PRO A 195 26.17 63.84 -16.86
CA PRO A 195 26.61 62.44 -16.99
C PRO A 195 27.13 61.77 -15.68
N SER A 196 27.60 60.53 -15.82
CA SER A 196 28.50 59.85 -14.85
C SER A 196 29.87 60.54 -14.70
N PRO A 197 30.66 60.17 -13.67
CA PRO A 197 32.08 59.94 -13.92
C PRO A 197 32.59 58.56 -13.48
N THR A 198 33.28 57.91 -14.41
CA THR A 198 34.25 56.84 -14.13
C THR A 198 35.48 57.36 -13.36
N ALA A 199 36.07 56.55 -12.48
CA ALA A 199 37.54 56.34 -12.45
C ALA A 199 37.97 55.24 -11.45
N SER A 200 39.11 54.63 -11.74
CA SER A 200 39.88 53.71 -10.87
C SER A 200 41.33 54.28 -10.75
N PRO A 201 42.40 53.52 -10.46
CA PRO A 201 42.68 52.60 -9.34
C PRO A 201 44.01 52.99 -8.60
N VAL A 202 44.62 52.03 -7.86
CA VAL A 202 46.09 51.88 -7.59
C VAL A 202 46.71 52.43 -6.28
N LYS A 203 47.25 51.49 -5.48
CA LYS A 203 48.59 51.37 -4.80
C LYS A 203 49.44 52.67 -4.61
N SER A 204 50.28 52.85 -3.57
CA SER A 204 51.24 51.86 -3.04
C SER A 204 51.99 52.20 -1.73
N LYS A 205 52.26 51.15 -0.92
CA LYS A 205 53.48 50.81 -0.13
C LYS A 205 54.43 51.88 0.50
N ALA A 206 54.75 51.61 1.79
CA ALA A 206 56.08 51.70 2.46
C ALA A 206 56.62 53.12 2.83
N PRO A 207 57.71 53.27 3.66
CA PRO A 207 58.57 52.28 4.33
C PRO A 207 58.76 52.48 5.87
N ALA A 208 59.78 51.82 6.47
CA ALA A 208 60.23 51.93 7.87
C ALA A 208 61.06 53.22 8.13
N SER A 209 61.61 53.61 9.31
CA SER A 209 61.84 53.03 10.68
C SER A 209 62.10 54.22 11.67
N VAL A 210 62.26 54.12 13.01
CA VAL A 210 63.46 53.73 13.81
C VAL A 210 63.13 53.93 15.33
N THR A 211 63.87 53.29 16.25
CA THR A 211 63.73 53.32 17.74
C THR A 211 64.45 54.48 18.48
N PRO A 212 64.07 54.75 19.74
CA PRO A 212 64.99 54.56 20.91
C PRO A 212 64.40 53.55 21.94
N VAL A 213 65.14 52.77 22.75
CA VAL A 213 66.16 53.06 23.80
C VAL A 213 65.52 53.82 24.98
N GLN A 214 65.48 53.38 26.25
CA GLN A 214 66.49 52.71 27.09
C GLN A 214 65.85 51.91 28.28
N GLN A 215 66.41 50.74 28.64
CA GLN A 215 66.88 50.23 29.97
C GLN A 215 66.04 50.46 31.28
N ARG A 216 66.08 49.60 32.33
CA ARG A 216 67.03 48.50 32.71
C ARG A 216 66.38 47.44 33.65
N PHE A 217 67.07 46.31 33.80
CA PHE A 217 66.76 45.12 34.64
C PHE A 217 66.76 45.40 36.17
N SER A 218 66.37 44.51 37.10
CA SER A 218 66.12 43.06 37.04
C SER A 218 65.21 42.54 38.18
N ASN A 219 64.50 41.42 37.98
CA ASN A 219 64.57 40.26 38.91
C ASN A 219 63.95 38.99 38.30
N ILE A 220 64.45 37.83 38.72
CA ILE A 220 64.13 36.51 38.14
C ILE A 220 63.38 35.65 39.15
N SER A 221 62.18 35.17 38.80
CA SER A 221 61.61 33.93 39.33
C SER A 221 60.42 33.46 38.49
N MET A 222 60.30 32.13 38.33
CA MET A 222 59.07 31.33 38.29
C MET A 222 59.37 29.99 37.60
N THR A 223 59.75 29.00 38.41
CA THR A 223 59.66 27.57 38.05
C THR A 223 58.55 26.92 38.90
N SER A 224 58.14 25.72 38.50
CA SER A 224 57.32 24.74 39.27
C SER A 224 55.82 24.67 38.95
N PRO A 225 55.15 23.51 39.19
CA PRO A 225 53.92 23.14 38.45
C PRO A 225 52.74 22.62 39.32
N VAL A 226 51.67 22.19 38.62
CA VAL A 226 50.56 21.31 39.08
C VAL A 226 49.54 21.87 40.11
N LYS A 227 48.26 21.93 39.69
CA LYS A 227 47.08 21.41 40.43
C LYS A 227 45.81 21.41 39.56
N ARG A 228 44.85 20.52 39.87
CA ARG A 228 43.43 20.62 39.45
C ARG A 228 42.71 21.61 40.40
N PRO A 229 41.76 22.43 39.94
CA PRO A 229 40.33 22.04 39.86
C PRO A 229 39.70 22.55 38.52
N SER A 230 38.39 22.65 38.25
CA SER A 230 37.11 22.29 38.93
C SER A 230 36.01 22.06 37.86
N THR A 231 34.87 21.48 38.25
CA THR A 231 33.58 21.60 37.50
C THR A 231 32.88 22.92 37.84
N PHE A 232 32.18 23.53 36.88
CA PHE A 232 31.13 24.53 37.15
C PHE A 232 29.96 24.39 36.16
N LEU A 233 28.75 24.49 36.71
CA LEU A 233 27.49 24.74 36.00
C LEU A 233 26.93 26.11 36.47
N SER A 234 25.73 26.48 35.99
CA SER A 234 24.95 27.68 36.36
C SER A 234 25.55 29.05 36.01
N ALA A 235 25.42 29.42 34.73
CA ALA A 235 25.06 30.73 34.15
C ALA A 235 23.60 30.77 33.67
N SER A 236 22.72 31.66 34.14
CA SER A 236 21.33 31.77 33.60
C SER A 236 21.31 32.42 32.19
N PRO A 237 20.26 32.20 31.35
CA PRO A 237 20.40 32.31 29.89
C PRO A 237 20.51 33.74 29.37
N SER A 238 21.69 34.10 28.86
CA SER A 238 21.87 35.27 28.00
C SER A 238 21.63 34.90 26.53
N LYS A 239 20.92 35.79 25.81
CA LYS A 239 20.46 35.61 24.42
C LYS A 239 21.62 35.26 23.47
N ASN A 240 21.70 34.00 23.02
CA ASN A 240 22.49 33.61 21.82
C ASN A 240 22.16 32.21 21.25
N SER A 241 20.96 31.66 21.50
CA SER A 241 20.49 30.42 20.86
C SER A 241 20.01 30.61 19.41
N ASN A 242 19.83 31.85 18.94
CA ASN A 242 19.49 32.19 17.57
C ASN A 242 20.72 32.69 16.82
N GLY A 243 21.57 31.78 16.33
CA GLY A 243 22.88 32.10 15.72
C GLY A 243 23.21 31.39 14.41
N HIS A 244 22.38 30.44 13.97
CA HIS A 244 22.42 29.88 12.62
C HIS A 244 21.08 30.16 11.95
N GLN A 245 20.95 31.36 11.37
CA GLN A 245 19.93 31.61 10.36
C GLN A 245 20.15 30.59 9.24
N GLY A 246 19.16 29.73 9.01
CA GLY A 246 19.27 28.58 8.12
C GLY A 246 19.23 29.00 6.66
N PHE A 247 20.33 29.55 6.15
CA PHE A 247 20.53 29.82 4.74
C PHE A 247 20.72 28.50 3.96
N ASN A 248 20.01 28.35 2.85
CA ASN A 248 20.25 27.25 1.90
C ASN A 248 21.53 27.52 1.08
N SER A 249 21.97 26.58 0.23
CA SER A 249 23.16 26.75 -0.63
C SER A 249 23.18 28.08 -1.40
N ASP A 250 21.99 28.53 -1.80
CA ASP A 250 21.77 29.65 -2.70
C ASP A 250 21.62 30.99 -1.91
N SER A 251 22.02 30.99 -0.64
CA SER A 251 22.02 32.13 0.30
C SER A 251 20.64 32.74 0.61
N SER A 252 19.56 32.02 0.35
CA SER A 252 18.19 32.42 0.66
C SER A 252 17.76 31.96 2.06
N PHE A 253 16.87 32.71 2.72
CA PHE A 253 16.46 32.47 4.10
C PHE A 253 15.20 31.59 4.21
N LYS A 254 15.04 30.87 5.32
CA LYS A 254 13.83 30.07 5.58
C LYS A 254 12.58 30.96 5.62
N GLY A 255 11.76 30.89 4.56
CA GLY A 255 10.57 31.72 4.36
C GLY A 255 10.61 32.55 3.07
N SER A 256 11.77 32.68 2.41
CA SER A 256 11.84 33.23 1.05
C SER A 256 11.37 32.20 0.01
N GLU A 257 10.81 32.70 -1.09
CA GLU A 257 10.31 31.89 -2.21
C GLU A 257 11.37 30.92 -2.75
N ASN A 258 12.62 31.36 -2.93
CA ASN A 258 13.73 30.54 -3.43
C ASN A 258 14.38 29.63 -2.36
N TYR A 259 13.76 29.44 -1.19
CA TYR A 259 14.27 28.54 -0.17
C TYR A 259 14.20 27.07 -0.60
N ASN A 260 15.31 26.34 -0.46
CA ASN A 260 15.39 24.90 -0.65
C ASN A 260 15.74 24.20 0.68
N PRO A 261 14.80 23.50 1.35
CA PRO A 261 15.03 22.88 2.65
C PRO A 261 16.00 21.69 2.61
N ARG A 262 16.32 21.16 1.41
CA ARG A 262 17.23 20.02 1.22
C ARG A 262 18.72 20.40 1.37
N THR A 263 19.06 21.69 1.37
CA THR A 263 20.47 22.16 1.38
C THR A 263 20.77 23.13 2.53
N LEU A 264 22.05 23.25 2.89
CA LEU A 264 22.55 24.14 3.93
C LEU A 264 23.83 24.86 3.47
N LEU A 265 23.90 26.17 3.63
CA LEU A 265 25.15 26.93 3.43
C LEU A 265 26.06 26.80 4.65
N VAL A 266 27.23 26.19 4.46
CA VAL A 266 28.31 26.20 5.46
C VAL A 266 29.21 27.42 5.23
N PRO A 267 29.34 28.38 6.16
CA PRO A 267 30.18 29.55 5.97
C PRO A 267 31.66 29.19 5.78
N LYS A 268 32.36 29.86 4.86
CA LYS A 268 33.79 29.61 4.54
C LYS A 268 34.68 29.61 5.79
N ASN A 269 34.44 30.54 6.72
CA ASN A 269 35.17 30.65 8.00
C ASN A 269 35.02 29.42 8.93
N ALA A 270 33.94 28.65 8.79
CA ALA A 270 33.74 27.37 9.48
C ALA A 270 34.36 26.23 8.67
N TRP A 271 34.08 26.20 7.35
CA TRP A 271 34.64 25.23 6.41
C TRP A 271 36.16 25.12 6.51
N ASP A 272 36.88 26.24 6.53
CA ASP A 272 38.36 26.22 6.58
C ASP A 272 38.96 25.70 7.88
N ARG A 273 38.16 25.62 8.96
CA ARG A 273 38.57 25.03 10.26
C ARG A 273 38.38 23.52 10.31
N PHE A 274 37.50 22.96 9.48
CA PHE A 274 37.21 21.52 9.46
C PHE A 274 38.44 20.68 9.05
N THR A 275 38.66 19.56 9.74
CA THR A 275 39.60 18.52 9.34
C THR A 275 39.19 17.88 8.01
N PRO A 276 40.10 17.17 7.30
CA PRO A 276 39.75 16.46 6.08
C PRO A 276 38.62 15.42 6.21
N PHE A 277 38.35 14.92 7.42
CA PHE A 277 37.24 14.02 7.69
C PHE A 277 35.91 14.78 7.83
N GLU A 278 35.87 15.84 8.64
CA GLU A 278 34.71 16.73 8.77
C GLU A 278 34.32 17.35 7.41
N LYS A 279 35.30 17.69 6.56
CA LYS A 279 35.04 18.19 5.19
C LYS A 279 34.30 17.17 4.32
N GLN A 280 34.73 15.90 4.30
CA GLN A 280 34.01 14.85 3.56
C GLN A 280 32.58 14.64 4.07
N TYR A 281 32.35 14.76 5.38
CA TYR A 281 31.00 14.66 5.96
C TYR A 281 30.14 15.85 5.55
N TRP A 282 30.61 17.08 5.78
CA TRP A 282 29.85 18.28 5.49
C TRP A 282 29.65 18.52 3.99
N GLU A 283 30.52 18.03 3.11
CA GLU A 283 30.34 18.06 1.65
C GLU A 283 29.10 17.27 1.16
N ILE A 284 28.71 16.23 1.91
CA ILE A 284 27.50 15.44 1.65
C ILE A 284 26.33 16.03 2.43
N LYS A 285 26.53 16.30 3.73
CA LYS A 285 25.45 16.78 4.62
C LYS A 285 24.90 18.16 4.24
N CYS A 286 25.68 19.02 3.58
CA CYS A 286 25.20 20.31 3.07
C CYS A 286 24.29 20.20 1.83
N LYS A 287 24.34 19.07 1.11
CA LYS A 287 23.51 18.77 -0.07
C LYS A 287 22.29 17.90 0.25
N HIS A 288 22.36 17.17 1.37
CA HIS A 288 21.35 16.22 1.86
C HIS A 288 20.97 16.56 3.32
N TRP A 289 20.53 17.80 3.55
CA TRP A 289 20.22 18.33 4.89
C TRP A 289 18.92 17.79 5.49
N ASP A 290 18.00 17.33 4.63
CA ASP A 290 16.74 16.64 4.96
C ASP A 290 16.93 15.14 5.27
N THR A 291 18.14 14.61 5.09
CA THR A 291 18.43 13.17 5.03
C THR A 291 19.42 12.76 6.12
N ILE A 292 19.18 11.64 6.80
CA ILE A 292 20.05 11.07 7.85
C ILE A 292 21.28 10.42 7.20
N VAL A 293 22.49 10.84 7.56
CA VAL A 293 23.74 10.38 6.91
C VAL A 293 24.45 9.33 7.77
N PHE A 294 24.39 8.07 7.32
CA PHE A 294 25.17 6.96 7.89
C PHE A 294 26.57 6.96 7.27
N PHE A 295 27.58 7.42 8.02
CA PHE A 295 28.92 7.69 7.51
C PHE A 295 29.94 6.61 7.91
N LYS A 296 30.47 5.84 6.95
CA LYS A 296 31.28 4.64 7.23
C LYS A 296 32.69 4.93 7.72
N LYS A 297 33.10 4.25 8.79
CA LYS A 297 34.38 4.50 9.49
C LYS A 297 34.96 3.20 10.06
N GLY A 298 35.51 2.38 9.18
CA GLY A 298 35.84 0.99 9.50
C GLY A 298 34.55 0.15 9.54
N LYS A 299 34.44 -0.76 10.51
CA LYS A 299 33.28 -1.69 10.63
C LYS A 299 32.04 -1.10 11.32
N PHE A 300 31.87 0.22 11.24
CA PHE A 300 30.75 0.98 11.82
C PHE A 300 30.30 2.07 10.85
N TYR A 301 28.99 2.35 10.86
CA TYR A 301 28.44 3.61 10.39
C TYR A 301 28.26 4.53 11.60
N GLU A 302 28.74 5.76 11.50
CA GLU A 302 28.56 6.81 12.51
C GLU A 302 27.64 7.91 11.95
N LEU A 303 26.70 8.39 12.75
CA LEU A 303 25.84 9.55 12.48
C LEU A 303 26.37 10.73 13.32
N TYR A 304 26.26 11.97 12.81
CA TYR A 304 26.86 13.15 13.46
C TYR A 304 25.88 14.31 13.67
N GLU A 305 26.09 15.07 14.75
CA GLU A 305 25.33 16.26 15.14
C GLU A 305 23.81 16.02 15.17
N LYS A 306 23.02 16.72 14.35
CA LYS A 306 21.55 16.59 14.30
C LYS A 306 21.11 15.14 14.07
N ASP A 307 21.86 14.38 13.28
CA ASP A 307 21.53 12.98 12.97
C ASP A 307 21.85 12.07 14.15
N ALA A 308 22.82 12.46 14.99
CA ALA A 308 23.12 11.80 16.25
C ALA A 308 22.10 12.14 17.34
N ASP A 309 21.58 13.38 17.35
CA ASP A 309 20.47 13.77 18.23
C ASP A 309 19.20 12.95 17.92
N ILE A 310 18.84 12.83 16.64
CA ILE A 310 17.70 12.03 16.18
C ILE A 310 17.91 10.54 16.53
N GLY A 311 19.09 9.98 16.20
CA GLY A 311 19.41 8.59 16.52
C GLY A 311 19.43 8.29 18.03
N HIS A 312 19.76 9.27 18.87
CA HIS A 312 19.66 9.14 20.32
C HIS A 312 18.19 9.23 20.81
N GLN A 313 17.40 10.15 20.27
CA GLN A 313 16.03 10.44 20.74
C GLN A 313 14.98 9.43 20.27
N GLU A 314 15.09 8.90 19.05
CA GLU A 314 14.07 7.98 18.48
C GLU A 314 14.38 6.49 18.71
N PHE A 315 15.64 6.16 19.02
CA PHE A 315 16.17 4.79 19.02
C PHE A 315 17.12 4.46 20.18
N ASP A 316 17.21 5.32 21.21
CA ASP A 316 18.08 5.17 22.39
C ASP A 316 19.58 4.93 22.08
N LEU A 317 20.05 5.26 20.87
CA LEU A 317 21.44 5.04 20.49
C LEU A 317 22.38 5.87 21.37
N LYS A 318 23.46 5.26 21.85
CA LYS A 318 24.34 5.87 22.85
C LYS A 318 25.16 7.02 22.27
N LEU A 319 24.76 8.25 22.57
CA LEU A 319 25.46 9.49 22.23
C LEU A 319 26.84 9.56 22.90
N THR A 320 27.88 9.92 22.12
CA THR A 320 29.25 10.19 22.60
C THR A 320 29.93 11.27 21.76
N ASP A 321 30.92 11.98 22.31
CA ASP A 321 31.68 12.99 21.56
C ASP A 321 32.94 12.39 20.92
N ARG A 322 33.08 12.50 19.59
CA ARG A 322 34.28 12.03 18.85
C ARG A 322 34.52 12.87 17.60
N VAL A 323 35.79 13.14 17.30
CA VAL A 323 36.20 13.94 16.11
C VAL A 323 35.52 15.32 16.11
N ASN A 324 35.50 15.97 17.28
CA ASN A 324 34.87 17.28 17.54
C ASN A 324 33.36 17.36 17.25
N MET A 325 32.68 16.24 16.98
CA MET A 325 31.25 16.18 16.75
C MET A 325 30.58 15.22 17.74
N ARG A 326 29.32 15.49 18.06
CA ARG A 326 28.41 14.60 18.80
C ARG A 326 28.02 13.46 17.86
N MET A 327 28.08 12.21 18.32
CA MET A 327 27.89 11.05 17.46
C MET A 327 27.21 9.84 18.14
N VAL A 328 26.44 9.10 17.33
CA VAL A 328 25.97 7.73 17.61
C VAL A 328 26.43 6.81 16.49
N GLY A 329 26.58 5.51 16.73
CA GLY A 329 27.08 4.61 15.70
C GLY A 329 26.63 3.17 15.86
N VAL A 330 26.47 2.50 14.72
CA VAL A 330 25.95 1.13 14.62
C VAL A 330 26.93 0.23 13.86
N PRO A 331 27.05 -1.06 14.20
CA PRO A 331 27.87 -2.01 13.44
C PRO A 331 27.44 -2.08 11.96
N GLU A 332 28.42 -2.20 11.07
CA GLU A 332 28.21 -2.35 9.62
C GLU A 332 27.20 -3.46 9.26
N MET A 333 27.30 -4.61 9.92
CA MET A 333 26.41 -5.78 9.71
C MET A 333 24.95 -5.55 10.14
N SER A 334 24.64 -4.42 10.79
CA SER A 334 23.30 -4.04 11.24
C SER A 334 22.75 -2.83 10.48
N PHE A 335 23.46 -2.32 9.47
CA PHE A 335 23.06 -1.14 8.71
C PHE A 335 21.64 -1.27 8.15
N ASP A 336 21.32 -2.37 7.47
CA ASP A 336 20.02 -2.54 6.79
C ASP A 336 18.84 -2.49 7.79
N MET A 337 19.01 -3.11 8.96
CA MET A 337 18.02 -3.10 10.04
C MET A 337 17.77 -1.69 10.58
N TRP A 338 18.84 -0.92 10.84
CA TRP A 338 18.69 0.46 11.32
C TRP A 338 18.15 1.38 10.22
N ALA A 339 18.62 1.25 8.98
CA ALA A 339 18.11 2.02 7.84
C ALA A 339 16.60 1.83 7.66
N ALA A 340 16.12 0.58 7.70
CA ALA A 340 14.69 0.27 7.64
C ALA A 340 13.89 0.92 8.79
N GLN A 341 14.43 0.94 10.03
CA GLN A 341 13.77 1.60 11.16
C GLN A 341 13.68 3.13 11.00
N PHE A 342 14.74 3.79 10.51
CA PHE A 342 14.69 5.23 10.21
C PHE A 342 13.72 5.55 9.06
N VAL A 343 13.69 4.74 8.00
CA VAL A 343 12.74 4.91 6.89
C VAL A 343 11.29 4.66 7.34
N ALA A 344 11.05 3.70 8.23
CA ALA A 344 9.73 3.45 8.83
C ALA A 344 9.23 4.61 9.73
N ARG A 345 10.14 5.42 10.29
CA ARG A 345 9.82 6.69 10.97
C ARG A 345 9.62 7.87 10.01
N GLY A 346 9.79 7.68 8.70
CA GLY A 346 9.64 8.71 7.67
C GLY A 346 10.92 9.48 7.33
N HIS A 347 12.08 9.12 7.89
CA HIS A 347 13.35 9.76 7.53
C HIS A 347 13.92 9.21 6.23
N LYS A 348 14.52 10.08 5.41
CA LYS A 348 15.40 9.65 4.31
C LYS A 348 16.75 9.20 4.89
N VAL A 349 17.37 8.16 4.32
CA VAL A 349 18.63 7.58 4.82
C VAL A 349 19.69 7.52 3.73
N ALA A 350 20.76 8.31 3.88
CA ALA A 350 21.93 8.31 3.00
C ALA A 350 23.02 7.34 3.51
N LYS A 351 23.45 6.42 2.66
CA LYS A 351 24.57 5.51 2.93
C LYS A 351 25.85 6.07 2.33
N VAL A 352 26.90 6.25 3.13
CA VAL A 352 28.19 6.77 2.69
C VAL A 352 29.30 5.78 2.99
N ASP A 353 29.70 5.00 1.97
CA ASP A 353 30.74 3.99 2.07
C ASP A 353 32.17 4.54 1.88
N GLN A 354 33.16 3.68 2.14
CA GLN A 354 34.58 3.96 1.95
C GLN A 354 35.01 3.51 0.55
N MET A 355 35.47 4.42 -0.30
CA MET A 355 35.74 4.18 -1.72
C MET A 355 37.11 3.54 -2.00
N GLU A 356 37.83 3.13 -0.95
CA GLU A 356 39.16 2.53 -1.06
C GLU A 356 39.50 1.68 0.18
N THR A 357 40.35 0.68 0.02
CA THR A 357 40.88 -0.11 1.13
C THR A 357 41.95 0.67 1.90
N ALA A 358 42.28 0.20 3.11
CA ALA A 358 43.40 0.77 3.88
C ALA A 358 44.75 0.64 3.16
N ILE A 359 44.89 -0.33 2.23
CA ILE A 359 46.08 -0.55 1.42
C ILE A 359 46.15 0.50 0.31
N GLY A 360 45.09 0.67 -0.49
CA GLY A 360 45.03 1.71 -1.53
C GLY A 360 45.25 3.13 -0.98
N LYS A 361 44.66 3.42 0.19
CA LYS A 361 44.93 4.67 0.92
C LYS A 361 46.40 4.83 1.31
N SER A 362 47.08 3.75 1.68
CA SER A 362 48.50 3.76 2.03
C SER A 362 49.43 3.89 0.82
N MET A 363 48.96 3.51 -0.38
CA MET A 363 49.66 3.78 -1.64
C MET A 363 49.54 5.26 -1.98
N ARG A 364 48.32 5.82 -2.05
CA ARG A 364 48.15 7.27 -2.30
C ARG A 364 48.84 8.15 -1.25
N GLU A 365 48.94 7.75 0.02
CA GLU A 365 49.67 8.53 1.03
C GLU A 365 51.21 8.54 0.82
N ARG A 366 51.77 7.69 -0.05
CA ARG A 366 53.18 7.77 -0.48
C ARG A 366 53.37 8.77 -1.61
N ASP A 367 52.45 8.79 -2.58
CA ASP A 367 52.55 9.62 -3.79
C ASP A 367 52.00 11.04 -3.56
N GLY A 368 50.97 11.16 -2.72
CA GLY A 368 50.25 12.39 -2.40
C GLY A 368 50.87 13.19 -1.26
N LYS A 369 51.05 14.50 -1.49
CA LYS A 369 51.65 15.43 -0.51
C LYS A 369 50.63 16.19 0.35
N SER A 370 49.33 16.02 0.13
CA SER A 370 48.30 16.82 0.83
C SER A 370 47.86 16.22 2.16
N LYS A 371 47.18 17.01 3.00
CA LYS A 371 46.48 16.49 4.18
C LYS A 371 45.21 15.70 3.84
N ALA A 372 44.65 15.87 2.64
CA ALA A 372 43.46 15.16 2.19
C ALA A 372 43.78 13.71 1.79
N ASP A 373 44.97 13.45 1.24
CA ASP A 373 45.42 12.10 0.88
C ASP A 373 45.49 11.17 2.10
N LYS A 374 45.72 11.74 3.28
CA LYS A 374 45.88 11.06 4.57
C LYS A 374 44.59 10.57 5.21
N VAL A 375 43.42 10.82 4.61
CA VAL A 375 42.14 10.19 5.01
C VAL A 375 41.65 9.25 3.91
N ILE A 376 40.94 8.18 4.31
CA ILE A 376 40.24 7.31 3.35
C ILE A 376 39.13 8.13 2.66
N ARG A 377 39.05 8.07 1.33
CA ARG A 377 37.97 8.68 0.53
C ARG A 377 36.63 8.01 0.80
N ARG A 378 35.56 8.80 0.72
CA ARG A 378 34.16 8.39 0.91
C ARG A 378 33.31 8.99 -0.18
N GLY A 379 32.20 8.32 -0.49
CA GLY A 379 31.20 8.77 -1.45
C GLY A 379 29.82 8.35 -0.99
N LEU A 380 28.81 9.12 -1.38
CA LEU A 380 27.42 8.71 -1.25
C LEU A 380 27.19 7.49 -2.16
N SER A 381 26.80 6.37 -1.58
CA SER A 381 26.47 5.14 -2.29
C SER A 381 25.07 5.24 -2.88
N TYR A 382 24.08 5.49 -2.01
CA TYR A 382 22.68 5.69 -2.36
C TYR A 382 21.93 6.40 -1.23
N VAL A 383 20.72 6.87 -1.52
CA VAL A 383 19.75 7.38 -0.54
C VAL A 383 18.48 6.53 -0.60
N LEU A 384 18.04 6.03 0.56
CA LEU A 384 16.78 5.32 0.72
C LEU A 384 15.68 6.30 1.14
N THR A 385 14.52 6.21 0.52
CA THR A 385 13.27 6.87 0.93
C THR A 385 12.14 5.84 0.97
N ALA A 386 11.05 6.11 1.70
CA ALA A 386 9.98 5.13 1.86
C ALA A 386 9.20 4.82 0.56
N GLY A 387 9.32 5.66 -0.47
CA GLY A 387 8.75 5.46 -1.80
C GLY A 387 9.75 5.04 -2.89
N THR A 388 11.04 4.80 -2.55
CA THR A 388 12.07 4.36 -3.52
C THR A 388 12.90 3.16 -3.04
N LEU A 389 12.32 2.32 -2.18
CA LEU A 389 12.99 1.11 -1.69
C LEU A 389 13.16 0.08 -2.82
N VAL A 390 14.37 -0.48 -2.91
CA VAL A 390 14.75 -1.51 -3.90
C VAL A 390 15.01 -2.90 -3.30
N ASP A 391 15.37 -2.99 -2.00
CA ASP A 391 15.57 -4.29 -1.35
C ASP A 391 14.26 -4.81 -0.76
N SER A 392 13.81 -5.98 -1.23
CA SER A 392 12.60 -6.67 -0.75
C SER A 392 12.60 -6.89 0.76
N GLY A 393 13.78 -7.03 1.39
CA GLY A 393 13.92 -7.15 2.85
C GLY A 393 13.57 -5.88 3.65
N MET A 394 13.32 -4.75 2.98
CA MET A 394 12.87 -3.49 3.60
C MET A 394 11.41 -3.14 3.24
N LEU A 395 10.76 -3.90 2.36
CA LEU A 395 9.38 -3.67 1.94
C LEU A 395 8.40 -4.26 2.95
N THR A 396 7.33 -3.52 3.25
CA THR A 396 6.30 -3.92 4.23
C THR A 396 5.06 -4.53 3.59
N SER A 397 5.04 -4.74 2.26
CA SER A 397 3.90 -5.28 1.51
C SER A 397 4.34 -5.91 0.18
N ASP A 398 3.57 -6.90 -0.27
CA ASP A 398 3.67 -7.47 -1.61
C ASP A 398 3.27 -6.46 -2.70
N MET A 399 2.41 -5.49 -2.36
CA MET A 399 1.92 -4.49 -3.30
C MET A 399 3.02 -3.52 -3.74
N SER A 400 2.86 -2.92 -4.92
CA SER A 400 3.77 -1.90 -5.44
C SER A 400 3.75 -0.62 -4.59
N ILE A 401 4.91 0.03 -4.50
CA ILE A 401 5.07 1.33 -3.87
C ILE A 401 5.61 2.28 -4.92
N TYR A 402 4.80 3.26 -5.33
CA TYR A 402 5.14 4.14 -6.44
C TYR A 402 5.73 5.47 -6.00
N CYS A 403 6.77 5.89 -6.71
CA CYS A 403 7.24 7.28 -6.78
C CYS A 403 6.69 7.91 -8.07
N MET A 404 5.95 9.02 -7.98
CA MET A 404 5.27 9.66 -9.11
C MET A 404 5.76 11.08 -9.34
N SER A 405 6.16 11.40 -10.56
CA SER A 405 6.44 12.76 -11.01
C SER A 405 5.27 13.33 -11.83
N ILE A 406 4.92 14.58 -11.54
CA ILE A 406 3.74 15.27 -12.09
C ILE A 406 4.16 16.62 -12.68
N LYS A 407 3.82 16.84 -13.96
CA LYS A 407 3.81 18.12 -14.64
C LYS A 407 2.36 18.46 -14.99
N GLU A 408 1.88 19.61 -14.53
CA GLU A 408 0.58 20.19 -14.90
C GLU A 408 0.84 21.39 -15.82
N ILE A 409 0.06 21.53 -16.89
CA ILE A 409 -0.08 22.79 -17.63
C ILE A 409 -1.55 23.19 -17.54
N CYS A 410 -1.81 24.34 -16.93
CA CYS A 410 -3.15 24.86 -16.68
C CYS A 410 -3.15 26.38 -16.95
N THR A 411 -3.97 26.85 -17.88
CA THR A 411 -3.98 28.27 -18.31
C THR A 411 -4.68 29.20 -17.32
N ALA A 412 -5.64 28.69 -16.57
CA ALA A 412 -6.33 29.36 -15.46
C ALA A 412 -6.90 28.30 -14.49
N GLU A 413 -7.17 28.62 -13.23
CA GLU A 413 -7.63 27.61 -12.23
C GLU A 413 -8.95 26.91 -12.60
N ASN A 414 -9.78 27.53 -13.43
CA ASN A 414 -11.04 26.97 -13.95
C ASN A 414 -10.95 26.38 -15.37
N ALA A 415 -9.75 26.34 -15.96
CA ALA A 415 -9.52 25.63 -17.22
C ALA A 415 -9.34 24.12 -17.02
N ALA A 416 -9.50 23.38 -18.12
CA ALA A 416 -9.04 22.01 -18.28
C ALA A 416 -7.49 21.98 -18.22
N PRO A 417 -6.87 21.21 -17.30
CA PRO A 417 -5.42 21.05 -17.28
C PRO A 417 -4.97 19.92 -18.21
N THR A 418 -3.79 20.08 -18.80
CA THR A 418 -3.05 18.96 -19.42
C THR A 418 -2.03 18.41 -18.44
N PHE A 419 -2.04 17.10 -18.24
CA PHE A 419 -1.10 16.39 -17.38
C PHE A 419 -0.07 15.59 -18.19
N GLY A 420 1.18 15.64 -17.73
CA GLY A 420 2.23 14.68 -18.03
C GLY A 420 2.66 14.04 -16.72
N ILE A 421 2.60 12.71 -16.64
CA ILE A 421 2.83 11.97 -15.40
C ILE A 421 3.71 10.76 -15.69
N CYS A 422 4.77 10.61 -14.91
CA CYS A 422 5.70 9.49 -14.98
C CYS A 422 5.84 8.90 -13.59
N PHE A 423 5.52 7.61 -13.40
CA PHE A 423 5.64 6.94 -12.11
C PHE A 423 6.35 5.60 -12.21
N VAL A 424 7.03 5.21 -11.14
CA VAL A 424 7.88 4.01 -11.10
C VAL A 424 7.67 3.25 -9.79
N ASP A 425 7.58 1.91 -9.88
CA ASP A 425 7.89 1.05 -8.74
C ASP A 425 9.39 0.74 -8.82
N THR A 426 10.19 1.33 -7.93
CA THR A 426 11.64 1.16 -7.92
C THR A 426 12.08 -0.28 -7.63
N SER A 427 11.22 -1.08 -7.00
CA SER A 427 11.54 -2.46 -6.64
C SER A 427 11.43 -3.45 -7.81
N THR A 428 10.59 -3.15 -8.82
CA THR A 428 10.50 -3.89 -10.09
C THR A 428 11.15 -3.14 -11.25
N ALA A 429 11.54 -1.88 -11.04
CA ALA A 429 12.03 -0.93 -12.06
C ALA A 429 11.05 -0.73 -13.22
N HIS A 430 9.75 -0.91 -12.97
CA HIS A 430 8.69 -0.71 -13.96
C HIS A 430 8.25 0.75 -13.99
N PHE A 431 8.49 1.42 -15.12
CA PHE A 431 8.05 2.80 -15.36
C PHE A 431 6.73 2.81 -16.13
N SER A 432 5.78 3.62 -15.66
CA SER A 432 4.48 3.86 -16.28
C SER A 432 4.35 5.33 -16.68
N LEU A 433 3.98 5.56 -17.94
CA LEU A 433 3.90 6.88 -18.56
C LEU A 433 2.46 7.23 -18.94
N ALA A 434 1.91 8.30 -18.38
CA ALA A 434 0.55 8.76 -18.62
C ALA A 434 0.54 10.23 -19.09
N THR A 435 -0.20 10.54 -20.15
CA THR A 435 -0.41 11.92 -20.59
C THR A 435 -1.84 12.08 -21.11
N PHE A 436 -2.54 13.11 -20.63
CA PHE A 436 -3.93 13.37 -20.96
C PHE A 436 -4.32 14.82 -20.66
N GLU A 437 -5.26 15.33 -21.43
CA GLU A 437 -6.10 16.47 -21.02
C GLU A 437 -7.18 15.97 -20.07
N ASP A 438 -7.44 16.70 -18.98
CA ASP A 438 -8.41 16.36 -17.94
C ASP A 438 -9.49 17.45 -17.80
N ASP A 439 -10.58 17.14 -17.11
CA ASP A 439 -11.65 18.10 -16.88
C ASP A 439 -11.32 19.13 -15.79
N VAL A 440 -12.21 20.11 -15.62
CA VAL A 440 -12.06 21.21 -14.63
C VAL A 440 -11.97 20.68 -13.18
N ASN A 441 -12.45 19.45 -12.92
CA ASN A 441 -12.44 18.80 -11.62
C ASN A 441 -11.22 17.86 -11.41
N ARG A 442 -10.45 17.57 -12.47
CA ARG A 442 -9.28 16.67 -12.49
C ARG A 442 -9.63 15.19 -12.25
N THR A 443 -10.75 14.71 -12.79
CA THR A 443 -11.24 13.35 -12.49
C THR A 443 -10.40 12.21 -13.08
N LYS A 444 -9.74 12.38 -14.24
CA LYS A 444 -8.83 11.34 -14.79
C LYS A 444 -7.59 11.21 -13.91
N PHE A 445 -7.08 12.33 -13.42
CA PHE A 445 -5.99 12.39 -12.46
C PHE A 445 -6.39 11.84 -11.07
N GLU A 446 -7.60 12.14 -10.57
CA GLU A 446 -8.15 11.49 -9.37
C GLU A 446 -8.25 9.97 -9.53
N THR A 447 -8.76 9.51 -10.68
CA THR A 447 -8.84 8.08 -11.03
C THR A 447 -7.46 7.42 -11.01
N LEU A 448 -6.45 8.08 -11.61
CA LEU A 448 -5.06 7.63 -11.56
C LEU A 448 -4.52 7.58 -10.11
N LEU A 449 -4.81 8.59 -9.30
CA LEU A 449 -4.36 8.63 -7.90
C LEU A 449 -5.01 7.52 -7.05
N MET A 450 -6.31 7.24 -7.24
CA MET A 450 -7.03 6.13 -6.61
C MET A 450 -6.47 4.75 -7.02
N GLN A 451 -6.15 4.58 -8.31
CA GLN A 451 -5.58 3.33 -8.82
C GLN A 451 -4.13 3.12 -8.33
N VAL A 452 -3.27 4.14 -8.43
CA VAL A 452 -1.82 4.03 -8.21
C VAL A 452 -1.43 4.24 -6.75
N GLN A 453 -2.00 5.23 -6.07
CA GLN A 453 -1.70 5.61 -4.68
C GLN A 453 -0.19 5.84 -4.41
N PRO A 454 0.44 6.81 -5.10
CA PRO A 454 1.86 7.09 -4.93
C PRO A 454 2.21 7.50 -3.50
N ARG A 455 3.23 6.84 -2.92
CA ARG A 455 3.74 7.13 -1.58
C ARG A 455 4.71 8.31 -1.57
N GLU A 456 5.29 8.63 -2.72
CA GLU A 456 6.26 9.70 -2.89
C GLU A 456 5.99 10.45 -4.20
N LEU A 457 6.05 11.78 -4.09
CA LEU A 457 5.70 12.72 -5.16
C LEU A 457 6.92 13.56 -5.53
N VAL A 458 7.11 13.77 -6.83
CA VAL A 458 8.13 14.64 -7.42
C VAL A 458 7.40 15.71 -8.24
N THR A 459 7.44 16.96 -7.78
CA THR A 459 6.64 18.03 -8.38
C THR A 459 7.50 19.25 -8.67
N GLU A 460 7.21 19.93 -9.76
CA GLU A 460 7.82 21.23 -10.03
C GLU A 460 7.34 22.27 -9.01
N LYS A 461 8.28 23.01 -8.41
CA LYS A 461 7.98 23.89 -7.28
C LYS A 461 7.17 25.11 -7.73
N GLY A 462 5.92 25.18 -7.26
CA GLY A 462 5.02 26.32 -7.46
C GLY A 462 4.12 26.24 -8.69
N GLN A 463 4.23 25.20 -9.53
CA GLN A 463 3.51 25.13 -10.81
C GLN A 463 2.19 24.31 -10.77
N LEU A 464 1.96 23.49 -9.75
CA LEU A 464 0.70 22.76 -9.59
C LEU A 464 -0.42 23.69 -9.09
N SER A 465 -1.60 23.61 -9.70
CA SER A 465 -2.75 24.46 -9.37
C SER A 465 -3.32 24.15 -7.98
N GLN A 466 -4.02 25.11 -7.36
CA GLN A 466 -4.57 24.92 -6.00
C GLN A 466 -5.55 23.74 -5.91
N LYS A 467 -6.32 23.47 -6.97
CA LYS A 467 -7.21 22.31 -7.06
C LYS A 467 -6.42 21.00 -7.05
N THR A 468 -5.44 20.85 -7.93
CA THR A 468 -4.54 19.69 -8.01
C THR A 468 -3.80 19.45 -6.68
N MET A 469 -3.33 20.53 -6.05
CA MET A 469 -2.67 20.50 -4.73
C MET A 469 -3.60 20.18 -3.55
N ARG A 470 -4.92 20.40 -3.67
CA ARG A 470 -5.92 19.95 -2.69
C ARG A 470 -6.27 18.48 -2.90
N LEU A 471 -6.54 18.08 -4.14
CA LEU A 471 -6.85 16.70 -4.51
C LEU A 471 -5.76 15.74 -4.03
N LEU A 472 -4.48 16.03 -4.30
CA LEU A 472 -3.34 15.26 -3.81
C LEU A 472 -3.27 15.12 -2.28
N LYS A 473 -3.73 16.13 -1.52
CA LYS A 473 -3.71 16.11 -0.04
C LYS A 473 -4.92 15.40 0.57
N ASN A 474 -6.06 15.46 -0.08
CA ASN A 474 -7.28 14.76 0.34
C ASN A 474 -7.18 13.26 0.01
N THR A 475 -6.59 12.94 -1.15
CA THR A 475 -6.48 11.57 -1.71
C THR A 475 -5.38 10.74 -1.06
N LEU A 476 -4.23 11.33 -0.72
CA LEU A 476 -3.03 10.58 -0.34
C LEU A 476 -2.73 10.74 1.16
N HIS A 477 -2.67 9.62 1.87
CA HIS A 477 -2.33 9.60 3.30
C HIS A 477 -0.84 9.90 3.54
N ASN A 478 -0.51 11.17 3.77
CA ASN A 478 0.83 11.66 4.11
C ASN A 478 1.96 11.26 3.12
N PRO A 479 1.84 11.54 1.81
CA PRO A 479 2.90 11.25 0.84
C PRO A 479 4.16 12.08 1.10
N ILE A 480 5.32 11.54 0.69
CA ILE A 480 6.60 12.26 0.74
C ILE A 480 6.66 13.26 -0.42
N TRP A 481 6.79 14.56 -0.11
CA TRP A 481 6.84 15.63 -1.12
C TRP A 481 8.27 16.04 -1.49
N ASN A 482 8.63 15.92 -2.77
CA ASN A 482 9.90 16.39 -3.33
C ASN A 482 9.66 17.51 -4.35
N GLN A 483 9.63 18.75 -3.86
CA GLN A 483 9.53 19.92 -4.73
C GLN A 483 10.89 20.24 -5.35
N LEU A 484 10.99 20.07 -6.67
CA LEU A 484 12.17 20.35 -7.48
C LEU A 484 12.13 21.77 -8.04
N ILE A 485 13.30 22.41 -8.17
CA ILE A 485 13.40 23.76 -8.72
C ILE A 485 13.18 23.73 -10.25
N PRO A 486 12.30 24.57 -10.82
CA PRO A 486 12.05 24.66 -12.26
C PRO A 486 13.33 24.82 -13.07
N GLU A 487 13.37 24.25 -14.27
CA GLU A 487 14.46 24.24 -15.27
C GLU A 487 15.76 23.56 -14.81
N ARG A 488 16.21 23.81 -13.57
CA ARG A 488 17.46 23.34 -12.97
C ARG A 488 17.39 21.91 -12.44
N GLU A 489 16.22 21.51 -11.93
CA GLU A 489 15.99 20.22 -11.27
C GLU A 489 14.74 19.51 -11.82
N PHE A 490 13.70 20.27 -12.18
CA PHE A 490 12.60 19.77 -13.01
C PHE A 490 12.84 20.21 -14.46
N TRP A 491 13.29 19.29 -15.31
CA TRP A 491 13.73 19.59 -16.69
C TRP A 491 12.56 19.79 -17.67
N ASP A 492 12.84 20.42 -18.81
CA ASP A 492 11.93 20.51 -19.98
C ASP A 492 12.07 19.28 -20.91
N GLU A 493 11.43 19.27 -22.10
CA GLU A 493 11.54 18.12 -23.00
C GLU A 493 12.96 17.89 -23.56
N ARG A 494 13.72 18.97 -23.75
CA ARG A 494 15.00 18.99 -24.47
C ARG A 494 16.14 18.60 -23.55
N VAL A 495 16.20 19.25 -22.39
CA VAL A 495 17.14 18.92 -21.32
C VAL A 495 16.92 17.48 -20.89
N THR A 496 15.68 16.98 -20.84
CA THR A 496 15.41 15.56 -20.55
C THR A 496 15.95 14.63 -21.64
N GLU A 497 15.73 14.91 -22.93
CA GLU A 497 16.28 14.07 -23.99
C GLU A 497 17.82 14.07 -24.00
N ASP A 498 18.45 15.23 -23.87
CA ASP A 498 19.91 15.34 -23.82
C ASP A 498 20.50 14.71 -22.56
N GLU A 499 19.85 14.84 -21.39
CA GLU A 499 20.30 14.16 -20.16
C GLU A 499 20.12 12.64 -20.20
N ILE A 500 19.17 12.12 -20.99
CA ILE A 500 19.07 10.68 -21.27
C ILE A 500 20.23 10.21 -22.16
N ARG A 501 20.57 10.98 -23.20
CA ARG A 501 21.73 10.71 -24.08
C ARG A 501 23.05 10.76 -23.29
N ILE A 502 23.27 11.85 -22.54
CA ILE A 502 24.46 12.08 -21.70
C ILE A 502 24.58 11.04 -20.58
N GLY A 503 23.46 10.63 -19.98
CA GLY A 503 23.40 9.57 -18.98
C GLY A 503 23.77 8.18 -19.52
N LYS A 504 23.75 8.00 -20.85
CA LYS A 504 24.05 6.76 -21.60
C LYS A 504 23.12 5.57 -21.27
N TYR A 505 21.94 5.81 -20.70
CA TYR A 505 21.03 4.75 -20.21
C TYR A 505 20.61 3.73 -21.28
N PHE A 506 20.62 4.12 -22.56
CA PHE A 506 20.13 3.33 -23.68
C PHE A 506 21.19 3.07 -24.77
N MET A 507 22.50 3.21 -24.51
CA MET A 507 23.51 2.87 -25.52
C MET A 507 23.50 1.38 -25.87
N LYS A 508 23.77 1.06 -27.15
CA LYS A 508 24.17 -0.29 -27.57
C LYS A 508 25.69 -0.48 -27.37
N ASP A 509 26.14 -1.74 -27.30
CA ASP A 509 27.56 -2.10 -27.19
C ASP A 509 28.44 -1.37 -28.24
N GLU A 510 29.66 -0.99 -27.85
CA GLU A 510 30.64 -0.31 -28.72
C GLU A 510 31.27 -1.27 -29.75
N ARG A 511 30.47 -1.77 -30.70
CA ARG A 511 30.88 -2.72 -31.76
C ARG A 511 31.42 -2.03 -33.02
N GLY A 512 32.61 -1.45 -32.93
CA GLY A 512 33.43 -1.11 -34.09
C GLY A 512 34.13 0.26 -34.03
N GLU A 513 35.17 0.43 -34.85
CA GLU A 513 36.07 1.60 -34.85
C GLU A 513 35.47 2.89 -35.46
N VAL A 514 34.15 2.95 -35.68
CA VAL A 514 33.45 4.10 -36.27
C VAL A 514 32.36 4.59 -35.32
N ALA A 515 32.53 5.80 -34.79
CA ALA A 515 31.74 6.35 -33.70
C ALA A 515 30.33 6.85 -34.11
N VAL A 516 29.50 5.95 -34.65
CA VAL A 516 28.04 6.14 -34.71
C VAL A 516 27.46 5.63 -33.39
N ILE A 517 27.14 6.55 -32.47
CA ILE A 517 26.53 6.18 -31.18
C ILE A 517 25.05 5.87 -31.43
N ASP A 518 24.72 4.58 -31.57
CA ASP A 518 23.35 4.09 -31.67
C ASP A 518 22.72 3.97 -30.26
N TYR A 519 21.47 4.41 -30.12
CA TYR A 519 20.71 4.45 -28.87
C TYR A 519 19.42 3.64 -29.01
N ASP A 520 19.30 2.61 -28.19
CA ASP A 520 18.20 1.65 -28.15
C ASP A 520 17.07 2.13 -27.20
N TRP A 521 16.38 3.20 -27.61
CA TRP A 521 15.26 3.76 -26.86
C TRP A 521 14.04 2.80 -26.91
N PRO A 522 13.39 2.51 -25.77
CA PRO A 522 12.08 1.84 -25.76
C PRO A 522 11.06 2.59 -26.62
N GLN A 523 10.22 1.87 -27.38
CA GLN A 523 9.23 2.50 -28.27
C GLN A 523 8.34 3.51 -27.53
N THR A 524 7.82 3.15 -26.35
CA THR A 524 7.04 4.04 -25.48
C THR A 524 7.76 5.37 -25.16
N LEU A 525 9.09 5.36 -25.05
CA LEU A 525 9.90 6.57 -24.81
C LEU A 525 10.22 7.34 -26.10
N LEU A 526 10.09 6.74 -27.28
CA LEU A 526 10.05 7.45 -28.55
C LEU A 526 8.69 8.13 -28.74
N ASP A 527 7.60 7.40 -28.46
CA ASP A 527 6.23 7.91 -28.53
C ASP A 527 6.02 9.09 -27.56
N ALA A 528 6.58 8.99 -26.35
CA ALA A 528 6.53 10.04 -25.33
C ALA A 528 7.16 11.38 -25.77
N LYS A 529 8.11 11.39 -26.71
CA LYS A 529 8.74 12.64 -27.21
C LYS A 529 7.74 13.58 -27.88
N ASN A 530 6.60 13.06 -28.34
CA ASN A 530 5.53 13.86 -28.92
C ASN A 530 4.72 14.64 -27.86
N SER A 531 4.92 14.38 -26.56
CA SER A 531 4.31 15.14 -25.45
C SER A 531 5.40 15.82 -24.59
N PRO A 532 5.64 17.14 -24.78
CA PRO A 532 6.59 17.89 -23.96
C PRO A 532 6.28 17.84 -22.46
N VAL A 533 4.99 17.76 -22.11
CA VAL A 533 4.52 17.68 -20.71
C VAL A 533 4.95 16.36 -20.06
N LEU A 534 4.82 15.25 -20.79
CA LEU A 534 5.24 13.92 -20.35
C LEU A 534 6.77 13.82 -20.26
N MET A 535 7.49 14.35 -21.24
CA MET A 535 8.96 14.40 -21.21
C MET A 535 9.48 15.25 -20.04
N SER A 536 8.86 16.40 -19.74
CA SER A 536 9.22 17.20 -18.57
C SER A 536 8.99 16.44 -17.25
N ALA A 537 7.86 15.73 -17.11
CA ALA A 537 7.58 14.88 -15.95
C ALA A 537 8.57 13.71 -15.80
N LEU A 538 8.94 13.07 -16.91
CA LEU A 538 10.02 12.08 -16.93
C LEU A 538 11.35 12.70 -16.47
N GLY A 539 11.69 13.91 -16.94
CA GLY A 539 12.88 14.64 -16.53
C GLY A 539 12.97 14.89 -15.03
N GLY A 540 11.89 15.37 -14.42
CA GLY A 540 11.78 15.52 -12.98
C GLY A 540 12.02 14.20 -12.22
N LEU A 541 11.46 13.08 -12.70
CA LEU A 541 11.69 11.77 -12.10
C LEU A 541 13.15 11.30 -12.26
N ILE A 542 13.74 11.43 -13.45
CA ILE A 542 15.13 11.02 -13.71
C ILE A 542 16.11 11.84 -12.86
N TRP A 543 15.92 13.17 -12.76
CA TRP A 543 16.71 14.00 -11.86
C TRP A 543 16.59 13.52 -10.41
N TYR A 544 15.38 13.19 -9.96
CA TYR A 544 15.17 12.72 -8.58
C TYR A 544 15.86 11.38 -8.32
N LEU A 545 15.67 10.38 -9.18
CA LEU A 545 16.34 9.07 -9.07
C LEU A 545 17.88 9.21 -9.14
N ARG A 546 18.41 10.15 -9.94
CA ARG A 546 19.84 10.46 -10.03
C ARG A 546 20.39 11.13 -8.76
N SER A 547 19.55 11.88 -8.04
CA SER A 547 19.88 12.42 -6.72
C SER A 547 19.97 11.32 -5.65
N LEU A 548 19.20 10.24 -5.80
CA LEU A 548 19.19 9.07 -4.92
C LEU A 548 20.24 7.99 -5.28
N LYS A 549 20.80 8.05 -6.50
CA LYS A 549 21.69 7.05 -7.13
C LYS A 549 21.00 5.78 -7.64
N LEU A 550 19.74 5.90 -8.04
CA LEU A 550 18.94 4.81 -8.62
C LEU A 550 18.74 4.95 -10.14
N ASP A 551 19.02 6.11 -10.74
CA ASP A 551 18.71 6.40 -12.14
C ASP A 551 19.28 5.38 -13.13
N LYS A 552 20.56 5.01 -12.97
CA LYS A 552 21.22 4.08 -13.89
C LYS A 552 20.61 2.69 -13.84
N GLU A 553 20.57 2.10 -12.64
CA GLU A 553 20.11 0.72 -12.41
C GLU A 553 18.64 0.51 -12.79
N LEU A 554 17.81 1.55 -12.70
CA LEU A 554 16.39 1.47 -13.08
C LEU A 554 16.16 1.72 -14.57
N LEU A 555 16.83 2.70 -15.19
CA LEU A 555 16.57 3.07 -16.58
C LEU A 555 17.20 2.09 -17.58
N SER A 556 18.37 1.51 -17.30
CA SER A 556 19.03 0.58 -18.24
C SER A 556 18.21 -0.70 -18.52
N LEU A 557 17.25 -1.01 -17.64
CA LEU A 557 16.35 -2.16 -17.78
C LEU A 557 15.31 -2.00 -18.90
N LYS A 558 15.07 -0.78 -19.39
CA LYS A 558 14.12 -0.48 -20.48
C LYS A 558 12.65 -0.89 -20.22
N ASN A 559 12.29 -1.25 -18.99
CA ASN A 559 10.94 -1.70 -18.60
C ASN A 559 9.96 -0.51 -18.47
N VAL A 560 9.54 0.05 -19.61
CA VAL A 560 8.68 1.23 -19.70
C VAL A 560 7.41 0.96 -20.50
N THR A 561 6.24 1.26 -19.92
CA THR A 561 4.92 1.05 -20.56
C THR A 561 4.06 2.30 -20.52
N PRO A 562 3.15 2.50 -21.49
CA PRO A 562 2.12 3.53 -21.38
C PRO A 562 1.10 3.14 -20.30
N TYR A 563 0.45 4.13 -19.70
CA TYR A 563 -0.63 3.94 -18.73
C TYR A 563 -1.77 4.92 -19.02
N ASP A 564 -2.94 4.37 -19.35
CA ASP A 564 -4.21 5.07 -19.39
C ASP A 564 -5.02 4.68 -18.14
N PRO A 565 -5.45 5.63 -17.29
CA PRO A 565 -6.28 5.34 -16.13
C PRO A 565 -7.73 4.97 -16.49
N ILE A 566 -8.21 5.28 -17.70
CA ILE A 566 -9.61 5.06 -18.11
C ILE A 566 -9.78 3.76 -18.91
N ARG A 567 -8.96 3.53 -19.94
CA ARG A 567 -8.99 2.34 -20.83
C ARG A 567 -10.33 2.06 -21.52
N ASN A 568 -11.09 3.12 -21.81
CA ASN A 568 -12.48 3.10 -22.26
C ASN A 568 -12.80 2.09 -23.39
N THR A 569 -11.85 1.84 -24.30
CA THR A 569 -12.01 0.92 -25.43
C THR A 569 -11.94 -0.57 -25.09
N THR A 570 -11.37 -0.95 -23.95
CA THR A 570 -11.05 -2.36 -23.61
C THR A 570 -11.61 -2.83 -22.27
N SER A 571 -11.87 -1.88 -21.36
CA SER A 571 -12.15 -2.16 -19.95
C SER A 571 -13.45 -1.48 -19.51
N LEU A 572 -14.11 -2.05 -18.50
CA LEU A 572 -15.15 -1.37 -17.72
C LEU A 572 -14.50 -0.19 -17.00
N VAL A 573 -14.97 1.03 -17.29
CA VAL A 573 -14.45 2.23 -16.65
C VAL A 573 -14.97 2.33 -15.22
N LEU A 574 -14.05 2.45 -14.27
CA LEU A 574 -14.30 2.76 -12.87
C LEU A 574 -13.50 4.02 -12.52
N ASP A 575 -14.18 5.17 -12.41
CA ASP A 575 -13.53 6.43 -12.02
C ASP A 575 -13.20 6.46 -10.52
N GLY A 576 -12.34 7.41 -10.12
CA GLY A 576 -11.83 7.51 -8.75
C GLY A 576 -12.92 7.57 -7.68
N GLN A 577 -13.97 8.38 -7.92
CA GLN A 577 -15.11 8.46 -7.02
C GLN A 577 -15.89 7.13 -6.95
N THR A 578 -15.98 6.37 -8.05
CA THR A 578 -16.61 5.04 -8.06
C THR A 578 -15.76 3.95 -7.38
N LEU A 579 -14.43 3.99 -7.54
CA LEU A 579 -13.50 3.11 -6.81
C LEU A 579 -13.60 3.31 -5.29
N ALA A 580 -13.81 4.55 -4.84
CA ALA A 580 -14.04 4.89 -3.43
C ALA A 580 -15.46 4.54 -2.95
N ASN A 581 -16.50 4.96 -3.67
CA ASN A 581 -17.91 4.75 -3.30
C ASN A 581 -18.32 3.28 -3.15
N LEU A 582 -17.68 2.39 -3.92
CA LEU A 582 -17.90 0.95 -3.90
C LEU A 582 -16.86 0.18 -3.05
N GLU A 583 -15.92 0.89 -2.41
CA GLU A 583 -14.87 0.33 -1.53
C GLU A 583 -14.08 -0.81 -2.21
N ILE A 584 -13.67 -0.55 -3.46
CA ILE A 584 -13.02 -1.55 -4.33
C ILE A 584 -11.61 -1.87 -3.84
N LEU A 585 -10.85 -0.84 -3.46
CA LEU A 585 -9.42 -0.94 -3.11
C LEU A 585 -9.12 -0.65 -1.63
N GLN A 586 -9.90 0.23 -1.01
CA GLN A 586 -9.80 0.67 0.38
C GLN A 586 -11.20 0.95 0.93
N ASN A 587 -11.38 0.82 2.25
CA ASN A 587 -12.61 1.22 2.93
C ASN A 587 -12.62 2.73 3.28
N SER A 588 -13.80 3.27 3.55
CA SER A 588 -14.04 4.68 3.88
C SER A 588 -13.81 5.04 5.36
N PHE A 589 -13.38 4.09 6.20
CA PHE A 589 -13.30 4.24 7.65
C PHE A 589 -11.87 4.45 8.16
N ASP A 590 -10.93 3.61 7.74
CA ASP A 590 -9.51 3.68 8.13
C ASP A 590 -8.53 3.61 6.93
N GLY A 591 -9.03 3.44 5.70
CA GLY A 591 -8.21 3.33 4.50
C GLY A 591 -7.45 2.01 4.37
N SER A 592 -7.75 1.00 5.18
CA SER A 592 -7.23 -0.35 5.00
C SER A 592 -7.99 -1.12 3.90
N ASP A 593 -7.47 -2.30 3.55
CA ASP A 593 -8.12 -3.24 2.64
C ASP A 593 -9.21 -4.08 3.34
N GLU A 594 -9.41 -3.98 4.66
CA GLU A 594 -10.45 -4.74 5.34
C GLU A 594 -11.86 -4.32 4.90
N GLY A 595 -12.70 -5.31 4.58
CA GLY A 595 -14.07 -5.13 4.04
C GLY A 595 -14.16 -4.88 2.53
N THR A 596 -13.03 -4.73 1.83
CA THR A 596 -13.00 -4.31 0.41
C THR A 596 -13.17 -5.45 -0.60
N VAL A 597 -13.49 -5.09 -1.85
CA VAL A 597 -13.56 -6.05 -2.97
C VAL A 597 -12.19 -6.64 -3.30
N ILE A 598 -11.09 -5.88 -3.20
CA ILE A 598 -9.74 -6.43 -3.41
C ILE A 598 -9.39 -7.50 -2.37
N LYS A 599 -9.79 -7.31 -1.11
CA LYS A 599 -9.56 -8.29 -0.03
C LYS A 599 -10.46 -9.53 -0.13
N LEU A 600 -11.66 -9.38 -0.68
CA LEU A 600 -12.58 -10.48 -0.98
C LEU A 600 -12.07 -11.40 -2.09
N LEU A 601 -11.41 -10.86 -3.12
CA LEU A 601 -11.13 -11.59 -4.37
C LEU A 601 -9.64 -11.92 -4.62
N ASN A 602 -8.70 -11.30 -3.89
CA ASN A 602 -7.26 -11.47 -4.10
C ASN A 602 -6.64 -12.56 -3.19
N HIS A 603 -6.93 -13.81 -3.55
CA HIS A 603 -6.36 -15.03 -2.99
C HIS A 603 -5.03 -15.46 -3.63
N CYS A 604 -4.44 -14.65 -4.53
CA CYS A 604 -3.17 -14.93 -5.20
C CYS A 604 -2.05 -15.32 -4.21
N VAL A 605 -1.33 -16.40 -4.54
CA VAL A 605 -0.28 -16.99 -3.69
C VAL A 605 1.05 -16.24 -3.84
N THR A 606 1.31 -15.67 -5.02
CA THR A 606 2.57 -15.00 -5.37
C THR A 606 2.45 -13.47 -5.22
N PRO A 607 3.52 -12.76 -4.83
CA PRO A 607 3.49 -11.30 -4.71
C PRO A 607 3.18 -10.59 -6.04
N PHE A 608 3.71 -11.09 -7.15
CA PHE A 608 3.44 -10.57 -8.50
C PHE A 608 2.02 -10.89 -8.97
N GLY A 609 1.46 -12.07 -8.65
CA GLY A 609 0.04 -12.38 -8.85
C GLY A 609 -0.87 -11.39 -8.11
N LYS A 610 -0.60 -11.07 -6.84
CA LYS A 610 -1.38 -10.07 -6.08
C LYS A 610 -1.37 -8.69 -6.72
N ARG A 611 -0.22 -8.25 -7.27
CA ARG A 611 -0.09 -6.99 -8.01
C ARG A 611 -0.87 -7.01 -9.33
N GLN A 612 -0.75 -8.11 -10.09
CA GLN A 612 -1.49 -8.31 -11.35
C GLN A 612 -3.01 -8.37 -11.12
N PHE A 613 -3.45 -8.94 -9.99
CA PHE A 613 -4.86 -8.99 -9.61
C PHE A 613 -5.45 -7.60 -9.34
N LYS A 614 -4.73 -6.71 -8.62
CA LYS A 614 -5.16 -5.31 -8.47
C LYS A 614 -5.34 -4.63 -9.84
N GLN A 615 -4.45 -4.87 -10.80
CA GLN A 615 -4.58 -4.32 -12.16
C GLN A 615 -5.81 -4.86 -12.91
N TRP A 616 -6.19 -6.14 -12.71
CA TRP A 616 -7.43 -6.70 -13.26
C TRP A 616 -8.68 -6.12 -12.58
N LEU A 617 -8.64 -5.84 -11.28
CA LEU A 617 -9.78 -5.26 -10.56
C LEU A 617 -9.99 -3.76 -10.85
N CYS A 618 -8.91 -3.00 -11.07
CA CYS A 618 -8.99 -1.61 -11.54
C CYS A 618 -9.51 -1.49 -12.98
N HIS A 619 -9.36 -2.55 -13.78
CA HIS A 619 -9.75 -2.59 -15.19
C HIS A 619 -10.43 -3.94 -15.54
N PRO A 620 -11.68 -4.16 -15.09
CA PRO A 620 -12.47 -5.33 -15.51
C PRO A 620 -12.68 -5.31 -17.03
N LEU A 621 -12.95 -6.46 -17.65
CA LEU A 621 -13.00 -6.57 -19.11
C LEU A 621 -14.30 -5.98 -19.68
N ARG A 622 -14.24 -5.40 -20.89
CA ARG A 622 -15.43 -4.95 -21.64
C ARG A 622 -15.89 -5.97 -22.69
N GLU A 623 -14.95 -6.65 -23.34
CA GLU A 623 -15.23 -7.57 -24.45
C GLU A 623 -15.81 -8.91 -23.95
N VAL A 624 -17.02 -9.27 -24.42
CA VAL A 624 -17.73 -10.49 -23.99
C VAL A 624 -16.89 -11.74 -24.20
N LYS A 625 -16.19 -11.83 -25.34
CA LYS A 625 -15.32 -12.96 -25.66
C LYS A 625 -14.20 -13.15 -24.62
N ASP A 626 -13.54 -12.07 -24.21
CA ASP A 626 -12.42 -12.15 -23.27
C ASP A 626 -12.91 -12.42 -21.83
N ILE A 627 -14.11 -11.94 -21.48
CA ILE A 627 -14.80 -12.31 -20.24
C ILE A 627 -15.12 -13.81 -20.23
N VAL A 628 -15.69 -14.34 -21.31
CA VAL A 628 -16.06 -15.76 -21.43
C VAL A 628 -14.82 -16.66 -21.45
N GLU A 629 -13.77 -16.33 -22.23
CA GLU A 629 -12.49 -17.08 -22.19
C GLU A 629 -11.90 -17.16 -20.77
N ARG A 630 -12.10 -16.13 -19.94
CA ARG A 630 -11.70 -16.11 -18.53
C ARG A 630 -12.66 -16.91 -17.63
N GLN A 631 -13.97 -16.80 -17.82
CA GLN A 631 -14.96 -17.59 -17.08
C GLN A 631 -14.76 -19.09 -17.31
N ASP A 632 -14.52 -19.52 -18.55
CA ASP A 632 -14.27 -20.93 -18.89
C ASP A 632 -13.03 -21.47 -18.15
N ALA A 633 -11.97 -20.66 -18.08
CA ALA A 633 -10.77 -20.99 -17.31
C ALA A 633 -11.05 -21.10 -15.79
N VAL A 634 -11.93 -20.25 -15.25
CA VAL A 634 -12.33 -20.29 -13.84
C VAL A 634 -13.18 -21.52 -13.54
N GLU A 635 -14.16 -21.84 -14.38
CA GLU A 635 -15.03 -23.01 -14.23
C GLU A 635 -14.26 -24.34 -14.32
N GLU A 636 -13.28 -24.44 -15.23
CA GLU A 636 -12.42 -25.62 -15.31
C GLU A 636 -11.51 -25.79 -14.10
N LEU A 637 -10.96 -24.70 -13.55
CA LEU A 637 -10.20 -24.78 -12.31
C LEU A 637 -11.11 -25.22 -11.15
N ILE A 638 -12.35 -24.75 -11.08
CA ILE A 638 -13.34 -25.19 -10.07
C ILE A 638 -13.66 -26.69 -10.22
N ALA A 639 -13.75 -27.20 -11.45
CA ALA A 639 -13.95 -28.64 -11.70
C ALA A 639 -12.70 -29.49 -11.36
N HIS A 640 -11.50 -28.95 -11.58
CA HIS A 640 -10.21 -29.63 -11.39
C HIS A 640 -9.46 -29.13 -10.13
N ILE A 641 -10.04 -29.42 -8.96
CA ILE A 641 -9.46 -29.07 -7.65
C ILE A 641 -8.07 -29.68 -7.45
N ASP A 642 -7.81 -30.86 -8.02
CA ASP A 642 -6.50 -31.51 -8.03
C ASP A 642 -5.43 -30.70 -8.79
N VAL A 643 -5.83 -30.06 -9.90
CA VAL A 643 -4.98 -29.13 -10.65
C VAL A 643 -4.77 -27.83 -9.86
N GLN A 644 -5.78 -27.31 -9.15
CA GLN A 644 -5.59 -26.18 -8.24
C GLN A 644 -4.56 -26.51 -7.14
N GLU A 645 -4.74 -27.61 -6.40
CA GLU A 645 -3.82 -28.02 -5.33
C GLU A 645 -2.41 -28.28 -5.86
N LEU A 646 -2.27 -28.88 -7.06
CA LEU A 646 -0.99 -29.07 -7.72
C LEU A 646 -0.29 -27.75 -8.01
N ILE A 647 -0.97 -26.77 -8.64
CA ILE A 647 -0.33 -25.48 -8.96
C ILE A 647 -0.06 -24.68 -7.68
N THR A 648 -1.05 -24.53 -6.79
CA THR A 648 -0.93 -23.79 -5.53
C THR A 648 0.19 -24.37 -4.64
N SER A 649 0.38 -25.69 -4.60
CA SER A 649 1.47 -26.29 -3.82
C SER A 649 2.87 -26.09 -4.45
N LYS A 650 2.97 -25.85 -5.76
CA LYS A 650 4.23 -25.48 -6.44
C LYS A 650 4.53 -23.99 -6.40
N LEU A 651 3.51 -23.13 -6.42
CA LEU A 651 3.67 -21.67 -6.32
C LEU A 651 3.90 -21.19 -4.88
N ARG A 652 3.42 -21.93 -3.87
CA ARG A 652 3.60 -21.60 -2.45
C ARG A 652 5.08 -21.63 -2.04
N GLY A 653 5.60 -20.46 -1.68
CA GLY A 653 7.00 -20.29 -1.27
C GLY A 653 7.95 -19.84 -2.39
N ILE A 654 7.44 -19.63 -3.61
CA ILE A 654 8.16 -18.87 -4.63
C ILE A 654 8.34 -17.43 -4.13
N PRO A 655 9.56 -16.85 -4.21
CA PRO A 655 9.82 -15.49 -3.76
C PRO A 655 9.25 -14.45 -4.74
N ASP A 656 9.40 -13.16 -4.44
CA ASP A 656 9.01 -12.08 -5.33
C ASP A 656 9.95 -11.98 -6.55
N LEU A 657 9.75 -12.87 -7.53
CA LEU A 657 10.63 -13.02 -8.69
C LEU A 657 10.74 -11.74 -9.52
N GLU A 658 9.63 -11.02 -9.72
CA GLU A 658 9.61 -9.75 -10.47
C GLU A 658 10.57 -8.71 -9.89
N ARG A 659 10.58 -8.56 -8.57
CA ARG A 659 11.55 -7.68 -7.88
C ARG A 659 12.97 -8.23 -7.91
N LEU A 660 13.12 -9.55 -7.75
CA LEU A 660 14.43 -10.19 -7.71
C LEU A 660 15.16 -10.14 -9.07
N ILE A 661 14.48 -10.29 -10.21
CA ILE A 661 15.11 -10.19 -11.53
C ILE A 661 15.62 -8.77 -11.82
N SER A 662 14.82 -7.73 -11.52
CA SER A 662 15.26 -6.33 -11.68
C SER A 662 16.41 -5.96 -10.72
N ARG A 663 16.49 -6.61 -9.55
CA ARG A 663 17.62 -6.45 -8.61
C ARG A 663 18.87 -7.29 -8.99
N ILE A 664 18.74 -8.27 -9.89
CA ILE A 664 19.87 -8.97 -10.52
C ILE A 664 20.46 -8.10 -11.64
N HIS A 665 19.63 -7.48 -12.48
CA HIS A 665 20.04 -6.47 -13.47
C HIS A 665 20.87 -5.35 -12.82
N ALA A 666 20.38 -4.81 -11.69
CA ALA A 666 21.05 -3.80 -10.88
C ALA A 666 22.40 -4.25 -10.27
N GLY A 667 22.81 -5.52 -10.42
CA GLY A 667 24.05 -6.07 -9.85
C GLY A 667 24.04 -6.24 -8.32
N ASN A 668 23.03 -5.69 -7.63
CA ASN A 668 22.96 -5.56 -6.17
C ASN A 668 22.32 -6.79 -5.45
N CYS A 669 21.96 -7.85 -6.19
CA CYS A 669 21.43 -9.10 -5.63
C CYS A 669 22.47 -9.87 -4.81
N LYS A 670 22.11 -10.40 -3.63
CA LYS A 670 23.00 -11.25 -2.82
C LYS A 670 22.98 -12.67 -3.40
N VAL A 671 24.14 -13.36 -3.46
CA VAL A 671 24.27 -14.70 -4.09
C VAL A 671 23.21 -15.70 -3.63
N LYS A 672 22.87 -15.74 -2.32
CA LYS A 672 21.84 -16.66 -1.80
C LYS A 672 20.45 -16.42 -2.39
N GLU A 673 20.12 -15.16 -2.68
CA GLU A 673 18.83 -14.77 -3.27
C GLU A 673 18.82 -15.15 -4.76
N PHE A 674 19.93 -14.95 -5.48
CA PHE A 674 20.11 -15.41 -6.88
C PHE A 674 19.94 -16.95 -7.02
N LEU A 675 20.53 -17.72 -6.11
CA LEU A 675 20.34 -19.18 -6.09
C LEU A 675 18.87 -19.58 -5.83
N THR A 676 18.14 -18.79 -5.02
CA THR A 676 16.70 -19.00 -4.80
C THR A 676 15.88 -18.68 -6.06
N VAL A 677 16.26 -17.65 -6.82
CA VAL A 677 15.64 -17.31 -8.12
C VAL A 677 15.78 -18.46 -9.13
N LEU A 678 16.98 -19.04 -9.26
CA LEU A 678 17.22 -20.16 -10.17
C LEU A 678 16.41 -21.41 -9.79
N GLU A 679 16.37 -21.79 -8.51
CA GLU A 679 15.58 -22.95 -8.06
C GLU A 679 14.06 -22.69 -8.17
N ALA A 680 13.61 -21.44 -8.02
CA ALA A 680 12.23 -21.04 -8.24
C ALA A 680 11.83 -21.13 -9.72
N PHE A 681 12.63 -20.60 -10.67
CA PHE A 681 12.35 -20.77 -12.10
C PHE A 681 12.38 -22.25 -12.53
N LYS A 682 13.30 -23.05 -11.98
CA LYS A 682 13.34 -24.51 -12.15
C LYS A 682 12.09 -25.20 -11.59
N THR A 683 11.55 -24.73 -10.47
CA THR A 683 10.28 -25.22 -9.89
C THR A 683 9.08 -24.84 -10.77
N ILE A 684 9.02 -23.60 -11.29
CA ILE A 684 7.99 -23.13 -12.23
C ILE A 684 8.03 -23.97 -13.52
N GLN A 685 9.20 -24.11 -14.14
CA GLN A 685 9.39 -24.89 -15.36
C GLN A 685 8.92 -26.35 -15.18
N ALA A 686 9.24 -26.96 -14.03
CA ALA A 686 8.76 -28.30 -13.69
C ALA A 686 7.24 -28.36 -13.46
N ALA A 687 6.64 -27.32 -12.84
CA ALA A 687 5.20 -27.22 -12.67
C ALA A 687 4.47 -27.06 -14.01
N ILE A 688 4.93 -26.18 -14.90
CA ILE A 688 4.36 -25.98 -16.25
C ILE A 688 4.44 -27.26 -17.08
N ARG A 689 5.57 -27.99 -17.06
CA ARG A 689 5.63 -29.32 -17.71
C ARG A 689 4.64 -30.32 -17.13
N SER A 690 4.49 -30.34 -15.81
CA SER A 690 3.52 -31.22 -15.14
C SER A 690 2.09 -30.84 -15.51
N LEU A 691 1.81 -29.55 -15.68
CA LEU A 691 0.50 -29.01 -15.99
C LEU A 691 0.07 -29.25 -17.44
N ARG A 692 1.01 -29.24 -18.41
CA ARG A 692 0.73 -29.47 -19.84
C ARG A 692 -0.12 -30.72 -20.09
N SER A 693 0.19 -31.85 -19.46
CA SER A 693 -0.57 -33.10 -19.63
C SER A 693 -1.98 -33.11 -19.05
N TYR A 694 -2.30 -32.24 -18.08
CA TYR A 694 -3.69 -32.07 -17.60
C TYR A 694 -4.44 -31.07 -18.48
N VAL A 695 -3.75 -30.01 -18.89
CA VAL A 695 -4.30 -28.92 -19.70
C VAL A 695 -4.50 -29.30 -21.17
N GLU A 696 -3.96 -30.42 -21.66
CA GLU A 696 -4.29 -30.97 -22.99
C GLU A 696 -5.79 -31.33 -23.12
N ASP A 697 -6.41 -31.88 -22.07
CA ASP A 697 -7.82 -32.29 -22.06
C ASP A 697 -8.82 -31.14 -21.77
N PHE A 698 -8.34 -29.98 -21.30
CA PHE A 698 -9.19 -28.82 -20.99
C PHE A 698 -9.91 -28.26 -22.23
N SER A 699 -11.08 -27.65 -22.08
CA SER A 699 -11.79 -26.94 -23.15
C SER A 699 -11.42 -25.45 -23.23
N SER A 700 -11.06 -24.79 -22.11
CA SER A 700 -10.71 -23.37 -22.10
C SER A 700 -9.44 -23.09 -22.90
N SER A 701 -9.57 -22.18 -23.86
CA SER A 701 -8.42 -21.72 -24.63
C SER A 701 -7.46 -20.84 -23.81
N LYS A 702 -7.91 -20.21 -22.72
CA LYS A 702 -7.09 -19.23 -21.98
C LYS A 702 -5.99 -19.88 -21.13
N ILE A 703 -6.31 -20.94 -20.38
CA ILE A 703 -5.29 -21.71 -19.63
C ILE A 703 -4.37 -22.46 -20.61
N LYS A 704 -4.92 -23.03 -21.69
CA LYS A 704 -4.15 -23.65 -22.77
C LYS A 704 -3.09 -22.68 -23.32
N LYS A 705 -3.47 -21.49 -23.80
CA LYS A 705 -2.54 -20.44 -24.26
C LYS A 705 -1.45 -20.18 -23.22
N LEU A 706 -1.82 -19.85 -21.98
CA LEU A 706 -0.86 -19.52 -20.91
C LEU A 706 0.15 -20.63 -20.58
N VAL A 707 -0.17 -21.91 -20.83
CA VAL A 707 0.68 -23.07 -20.52
C VAL A 707 1.49 -23.55 -21.73
N PHE A 708 1.00 -23.33 -22.95
CA PHE A 708 1.72 -23.64 -24.19
C PHE A 708 2.64 -22.49 -24.65
N ASP A 709 2.19 -21.24 -24.54
CA ASP A 709 2.95 -20.03 -24.90
C ASP A 709 4.00 -19.66 -23.83
N PHE A 710 3.98 -20.32 -22.66
CA PHE A 710 4.99 -20.16 -21.62
C PHE A 710 6.41 -20.38 -22.18
N PRO A 711 7.34 -19.43 -22.00
CA PRO A 711 8.66 -19.48 -22.60
C PRO A 711 9.49 -20.63 -22.03
N ASP A 712 10.20 -21.37 -22.88
CA ASP A 712 11.03 -22.49 -22.43
C ASP A 712 12.32 -21.98 -21.76
N LEU A 713 12.53 -22.37 -20.50
CA LEU A 713 13.65 -21.94 -19.67
C LEU A 713 14.77 -23.00 -19.57
N ASP A 714 14.64 -24.17 -20.22
CA ASP A 714 15.54 -25.32 -20.02
C ASP A 714 17.02 -25.02 -20.30
N GLU A 715 17.33 -24.43 -21.46
CA GLU A 715 18.70 -24.14 -21.88
C GLU A 715 19.41 -23.22 -20.87
N GLN A 716 18.67 -22.22 -20.38
CA GLN A 716 19.15 -21.22 -19.42
C GLN A 716 19.37 -21.83 -18.03
N ILE A 717 18.38 -22.58 -17.53
CA ILE A 717 18.46 -23.27 -16.24
C ILE A 717 19.61 -24.29 -16.25
N LYS A 718 19.79 -25.02 -17.37
CA LYS A 718 20.90 -25.95 -17.55
C LYS A 718 22.25 -25.23 -17.54
N TYR A 719 22.39 -24.13 -18.30
CA TYR A 719 23.63 -23.35 -18.35
C TYR A 719 24.09 -22.90 -16.95
N PHE A 720 23.20 -22.32 -16.13
CA PHE A 720 23.57 -21.91 -14.77
C PHE A 720 23.82 -23.09 -13.82
N GLY A 721 23.24 -24.27 -14.09
CA GLY A 721 23.56 -25.51 -13.36
C GLY A 721 24.93 -26.10 -13.69
N GLU A 722 25.48 -25.83 -14.87
CA GLU A 722 26.79 -26.34 -15.33
C GLU A 722 27.92 -25.30 -15.15
N ALA A 723 27.63 -24.00 -15.24
CA ALA A 723 28.65 -22.94 -15.24
C ALA A 723 29.39 -22.74 -13.89
N PHE A 724 28.78 -23.11 -12.75
CA PHE A 724 29.37 -22.84 -11.43
C PHE A 724 28.96 -23.86 -10.35
N VAL A 725 29.60 -23.75 -9.19
CA VAL A 725 29.22 -24.42 -7.94
C VAL A 725 29.13 -23.41 -6.78
N THR A 726 28.46 -23.78 -5.69
CA THR A 726 28.40 -22.96 -4.47
C THR A 726 29.51 -23.36 -3.49
N GLY A 727 30.21 -22.39 -2.90
CA GLY A 727 31.22 -22.66 -1.86
C GLY A 727 31.49 -21.50 -0.92
N GLU A 728 32.34 -21.72 0.09
CA GLU A 728 32.73 -20.68 1.04
C GLU A 728 34.04 -19.99 0.65
N VAL A 729 34.03 -18.65 0.62
CA VAL A 729 35.24 -17.82 0.44
C VAL A 729 35.39 -16.86 1.62
N MET A 730 36.64 -16.56 1.99
CA MET A 730 36.98 -15.61 3.05
C MET A 730 37.07 -14.19 2.50
N LEU A 731 35.95 -13.47 2.53
CA LEU A 731 35.84 -12.05 2.16
C LEU A 731 35.77 -11.18 3.42
N ASP A 732 36.61 -10.15 3.50
CA ASP A 732 36.65 -9.17 4.61
C ASP A 732 36.67 -9.77 6.04
N TYR A 733 37.35 -10.91 6.17
CA TYR A 733 37.48 -11.76 7.37
C TYR A 733 36.18 -12.44 7.82
N GLN A 734 35.25 -12.68 6.90
CA GLN A 734 34.03 -13.46 7.08
C GLN A 734 33.98 -14.62 6.07
N LYS A 735 33.42 -15.76 6.50
CA LYS A 735 33.03 -16.82 5.57
C LYS A 735 31.75 -16.39 4.86
N ILE A 736 31.81 -16.26 3.54
CA ILE A 736 30.65 -15.92 2.71
C ILE A 736 30.41 -17.07 1.72
N THR A 737 29.16 -17.55 1.68
CA THR A 737 28.68 -18.47 0.66
C THR A 737 28.58 -17.72 -0.67
N THR A 738 29.36 -18.13 -1.66
CA THR A 738 29.50 -17.45 -2.95
C THR A 738 29.44 -18.43 -4.12
N ILE A 739 29.22 -17.90 -5.31
CA ILE A 739 29.42 -18.59 -6.59
C ILE A 739 30.92 -18.79 -6.81
N ILE A 740 31.29 -19.97 -7.32
CA ILE A 740 32.65 -20.39 -7.66
C ILE A 740 32.63 -21.01 -9.07
N PRO A 741 33.52 -20.61 -10.00
CA PRO A 741 33.64 -21.26 -11.31
C PRO A 741 33.91 -22.76 -11.19
N GLN A 742 33.38 -23.56 -12.11
CA GLN A 742 33.90 -24.93 -12.30
C GLN A 742 35.28 -24.88 -12.99
N PRO A 743 36.17 -25.87 -12.79
CA PRO A 743 37.48 -25.90 -13.42
C PRO A 743 37.37 -25.83 -14.95
N GLY A 744 38.21 -25.00 -15.59
CA GLY A 744 38.18 -24.76 -17.04
C GLY A 744 37.09 -23.79 -17.52
N ILE A 745 36.28 -23.21 -16.63
CA ILE A 745 35.38 -22.08 -16.97
C ILE A 745 36.12 -20.73 -16.89
N GLU A 746 37.14 -20.62 -16.04
CA GLU A 746 37.81 -19.35 -15.70
C GLU A 746 39.30 -19.60 -15.41
N GLU A 747 40.18 -19.30 -16.38
CA GLU A 747 41.63 -19.58 -16.28
C GLU A 747 42.29 -18.82 -15.10
N ASP A 748 41.98 -17.53 -14.92
CA ASP A 748 42.41 -16.70 -13.78
C ASP A 748 42.11 -17.34 -12.40
N TRP A 749 40.99 -18.06 -12.29
CA TRP A 749 40.58 -18.71 -11.05
C TRP A 749 41.38 -19.98 -10.77
N ASP A 750 41.61 -20.81 -11.79
CA ASP A 750 42.39 -22.03 -11.65
C ASP A 750 43.88 -21.69 -11.38
N GLU A 751 44.43 -20.65 -12.01
CA GLU A 751 45.77 -20.13 -11.71
C GLU A 751 45.89 -19.64 -10.25
N ILE A 752 44.98 -18.76 -9.78
CA ILE A 752 45.11 -18.21 -8.42
C ILE A 752 44.91 -19.29 -7.34
N GLN A 753 44.13 -20.34 -7.62
CA GLN A 753 43.99 -21.50 -6.74
C GLN A 753 45.27 -22.33 -6.67
N GLN A 754 45.94 -22.56 -7.80
CA GLN A 754 47.24 -23.22 -7.83
C GLN A 754 48.29 -22.40 -7.06
N GLN A 755 48.36 -21.08 -7.28
CA GLN A 755 49.27 -20.20 -6.54
C GLN A 755 49.02 -20.25 -5.01
N LEU A 756 47.76 -20.21 -4.57
CA LEU A 756 47.42 -20.31 -3.15
C LEU A 756 47.76 -21.70 -2.55
N SER A 757 47.65 -22.77 -3.33
CA SER A 757 48.11 -24.11 -2.96
C SER A 757 49.63 -24.15 -2.76
N ASP A 758 50.40 -23.57 -3.70
CA ASP A 758 51.86 -23.50 -3.61
C ASP A 758 52.35 -22.62 -2.45
N TYR A 759 51.65 -21.52 -2.11
CA TYR A 759 51.93 -20.77 -0.89
C TYR A 759 51.63 -21.59 0.38
N GLN A 760 50.52 -22.34 0.43
CA GLN A 760 50.23 -23.21 1.57
C GLN A 760 51.30 -24.30 1.74
N LYS A 761 51.81 -24.87 0.64
CA LYS A 761 52.94 -25.80 0.63
C LYS A 761 54.21 -25.15 1.19
N GLN A 762 54.57 -23.95 0.73
CA GLN A 762 55.72 -23.18 1.26
C GLN A 762 55.60 -22.90 2.77
N PHE A 763 54.40 -22.57 3.27
CA PHE A 763 54.16 -22.43 4.71
C PHE A 763 54.39 -23.76 5.46
N GLN A 764 53.93 -24.90 4.93
CA GLN A 764 54.14 -26.21 5.54
C GLN A 764 55.63 -26.62 5.58
N GLU A 765 56.34 -26.42 4.47
CA GLU A 765 57.78 -26.67 4.35
C GLU A 765 58.57 -25.79 5.32
N HIS A 766 58.30 -24.49 5.36
CA HIS A 766 58.89 -23.57 6.33
C HIS A 766 58.59 -24.01 7.78
N LEU A 767 57.36 -24.43 8.11
CA LEU A 767 57.03 -24.90 9.47
C LEU A 767 57.82 -26.16 9.86
N ALA A 768 57.98 -27.11 8.93
CA ALA A 768 58.80 -28.30 9.13
C ALA A 768 60.26 -27.92 9.40
N ASP A 769 60.79 -26.95 8.66
CA ASP A 769 62.15 -26.46 8.86
C ASP A 769 62.33 -25.72 10.19
N MET A 770 61.39 -24.86 10.59
CA MET A 770 61.44 -24.19 11.91
C MET A 770 61.40 -25.21 13.07
N LYS A 771 60.59 -26.27 12.95
CA LYS A 771 60.55 -27.38 13.92
C LYS A 771 61.89 -28.13 13.98
N ARG A 772 62.50 -28.39 12.81
CA ARG A 772 63.80 -29.07 12.65
C ARG A 772 64.95 -28.25 13.23
N GLN A 773 65.10 -26.99 12.82
CA GLN A 773 66.20 -26.10 13.22
C GLN A 773 66.18 -25.81 14.73
N HIS A 774 65.00 -25.49 15.28
CA HIS A 774 64.87 -25.13 16.71
C HIS A 774 64.51 -26.31 17.62
N LYS A 775 64.49 -27.55 17.11
CA LYS A 775 64.20 -28.79 17.84
C LYS A 775 62.90 -28.71 18.68
N CYS A 776 61.89 -28.02 18.18
CA CYS A 776 60.66 -27.70 18.91
C CYS A 776 59.43 -28.12 18.12
N SER A 777 58.92 -29.33 18.36
CA SER A 777 57.74 -29.88 17.68
C SER A 777 56.44 -29.10 17.97
N LYS A 778 56.41 -28.34 19.07
CA LYS A 778 55.25 -27.55 19.56
C LYS A 778 55.02 -26.22 18.82
N LEU A 779 55.82 -25.89 17.81
CA LEU A 779 55.59 -24.72 16.95
C LEU A 779 54.41 -25.00 16.00
N VAL A 780 53.42 -24.11 15.95
CA VAL A 780 52.22 -24.25 15.10
C VAL A 780 51.83 -22.88 14.53
N TYR A 781 51.30 -22.83 13.30
CA TYR A 781 50.70 -21.61 12.75
C TYR A 781 49.30 -21.37 13.28
N LYS A 782 48.94 -20.10 13.46
CA LYS A 782 47.60 -19.71 13.87
C LYS A 782 47.23 -18.32 13.40
N ASP A 783 45.95 -18.16 13.11
CA ASP A 783 45.36 -16.91 12.66
C ASP A 783 44.62 -16.21 13.80
N LEU A 784 44.89 -14.92 13.97
CA LEU A 784 44.12 -14.06 14.88
C LEU A 784 43.69 -12.79 14.15
N GLY A 785 42.63 -12.93 13.35
CA GLY A 785 42.02 -11.83 12.60
C GLY A 785 42.99 -11.24 11.57
N LYS A 786 43.41 -9.98 11.78
CA LYS A 786 44.27 -9.24 10.83
C LYS A 786 45.66 -9.85 10.63
N GLU A 787 46.15 -10.62 11.60
CA GLU A 787 47.49 -11.22 11.57
C GLU A 787 47.36 -12.75 11.50
N ILE A 788 47.51 -13.26 10.27
CA ILE A 788 47.48 -14.68 9.92
C ILE A 788 48.90 -15.30 9.96
N PHE A 789 48.97 -16.63 9.98
CA PHE A 789 50.20 -17.44 10.08
C PHE A 789 51.18 -16.94 11.17
N GLN A 790 50.66 -16.61 12.36
CA GLN A 790 51.51 -16.34 13.52
C GLN A 790 52.10 -17.65 14.03
N ILE A 791 53.40 -17.66 14.33
CA ILE A 791 54.05 -18.82 14.98
C ILE A 791 53.68 -18.79 16.47
N GLU A 792 52.77 -19.66 16.92
CA GLU A 792 52.56 -19.92 18.36
C GLU A 792 53.74 -20.76 18.89
N ALA A 793 54.42 -20.24 19.90
CA ALA A 793 55.51 -20.91 20.60
C ALA A 793 55.24 -20.99 22.12
N PRO A 794 55.67 -22.05 22.82
CA PRO A 794 55.68 -22.10 24.28
C PRO A 794 56.42 -20.91 24.89
N LYS A 795 55.97 -20.42 26.06
CA LYS A 795 56.56 -19.24 26.70
C LYS A 795 58.06 -19.36 27.02
N ASP A 796 58.53 -20.59 27.24
CA ASP A 796 59.92 -20.92 27.57
C ASP A 796 60.83 -21.01 26.31
N PHE A 797 60.25 -20.87 25.11
CA PHE A 797 60.97 -20.90 23.84
C PHE A 797 61.79 -19.61 23.65
N LYS A 798 63.12 -19.76 23.55
CA LYS A 798 64.03 -18.65 23.25
C LYS A 798 64.00 -18.32 21.75
N ALA A 799 63.04 -17.49 21.35
CA ALA A 799 62.96 -16.98 19.98
C ALA A 799 64.25 -16.19 19.59
N PRO A 800 64.78 -16.37 18.37
CA PRO A 800 65.87 -15.56 17.81
C PRO A 800 65.56 -14.05 17.79
N LYS A 801 66.61 -13.22 17.84
CA LYS A 801 66.52 -11.75 17.86
C LYS A 801 65.81 -11.15 16.63
N GLU A 802 65.82 -11.85 15.50
CA GLU A 802 65.24 -11.42 14.23
C GLU A 802 63.71 -11.60 14.15
N TRP A 803 63.12 -12.32 15.12
CA TRP A 803 61.68 -12.57 15.13
C TRP A 803 60.92 -11.38 15.72
N THR A 804 59.97 -10.83 14.97
CA THR A 804 59.06 -9.81 15.50
C THR A 804 58.00 -10.50 16.38
N ARG A 805 57.96 -10.18 17.68
CA ARG A 805 56.88 -10.63 18.57
C ARG A 805 55.63 -9.78 18.35
N LEU A 806 54.51 -10.42 18.06
CA LEU A 806 53.22 -9.77 17.79
C LEU A 806 52.35 -9.69 19.04
N SER A 807 52.12 -10.84 19.67
CA SER A 807 51.27 -10.97 20.87
C SER A 807 51.83 -12.00 21.85
N ALA A 808 51.29 -12.02 23.07
CA ALA A 808 51.53 -13.11 24.02
C ALA A 808 50.31 -13.29 24.92
N THR A 809 50.19 -14.49 25.48
CA THR A 809 49.18 -14.91 26.44
C THR A 809 49.90 -15.64 27.59
N GLY A 810 49.24 -15.89 28.72
CA GLY A 810 49.89 -16.42 29.93
C GLY A 810 50.81 -17.65 29.73
N LYS A 811 50.52 -18.49 28.73
CA LYS A 811 51.21 -19.75 28.39
C LYS A 811 51.99 -19.74 27.04
N LEU A 812 51.76 -18.78 26.15
CA LEU A 812 52.21 -18.80 24.75
C LEU A 812 52.66 -17.41 24.25
N SER A 813 53.66 -17.37 23.37
CA SER A 813 54.12 -16.16 22.67
C SER A 813 53.96 -16.32 21.16
N ARG A 814 53.65 -15.23 20.44
CA ARG A 814 53.39 -15.26 18.98
C ARG A 814 54.35 -14.36 18.20
N TYR A 815 54.81 -14.85 17.06
CA TYR A 815 55.87 -14.22 16.27
C TYR A 815 55.67 -14.31 14.76
N TRP A 816 56.30 -13.38 14.03
CA TRP A 816 56.64 -13.52 12.61
C TRP A 816 58.17 -13.48 12.43
N THR A 817 58.68 -14.28 11.51
CA THR A 817 60.05 -14.15 10.94
C THR A 817 60.03 -13.14 9.79
N PRO A 818 61.20 -12.63 9.32
CA PRO A 818 61.26 -11.84 8.09
C PRO A 818 60.67 -12.58 6.87
N THR A 819 60.96 -13.88 6.75
CA THR A 819 60.41 -14.77 5.70
C THR A 819 58.89 -14.83 5.75
N ILE A 820 58.32 -15.04 6.94
CA ILE A 820 56.85 -15.10 7.11
C ILE A 820 56.19 -13.75 6.92
N ARG A 821 56.84 -12.63 7.27
CA ARG A 821 56.35 -11.29 6.91
C ARG A 821 56.23 -11.12 5.40
N LYS A 822 57.18 -11.65 4.62
CA LYS A 822 57.10 -11.64 3.14
C LYS A 822 55.96 -12.55 2.65
N LEU A 823 56.00 -13.84 2.99
CA LEU A 823 55.00 -14.82 2.53
C LEU A 823 53.56 -14.45 2.92
N VAL A 824 53.33 -13.88 4.11
CA VAL A 824 52.00 -13.41 4.56
C VAL A 824 51.55 -12.14 3.83
N THR A 825 52.46 -11.37 3.26
CA THR A 825 52.10 -10.22 2.40
C THR A 825 51.66 -10.74 1.03
N GLU A 826 52.49 -11.55 0.38
CA GLU A 826 52.21 -12.13 -0.95
C GLU A 826 50.94 -13.02 -0.93
N TYR A 827 50.75 -13.85 0.09
CA TYR A 827 49.53 -14.65 0.25
C TYR A 827 48.27 -13.79 0.49
N LYS A 828 48.40 -12.62 1.12
CA LYS A 828 47.26 -11.69 1.28
C LYS A 828 46.92 -10.99 -0.03
N GLU A 829 47.93 -10.61 -0.80
CA GLU A 829 47.75 -10.04 -2.14
C GLU A 829 47.07 -11.07 -3.06
N ALA A 830 47.50 -12.34 -3.04
CA ALA A 830 46.83 -13.43 -3.75
C ALA A 830 45.37 -13.68 -3.29
N LEU A 831 45.07 -13.56 -1.98
CA LEU A 831 43.69 -13.61 -1.49
C LEU A 831 42.84 -12.41 -1.90
N GLU A 832 43.42 -11.21 -1.99
CA GLU A 832 42.72 -9.99 -2.45
C GLU A 832 42.42 -10.08 -3.96
N THR A 833 43.38 -10.58 -4.76
CA THR A 833 43.18 -10.94 -6.17
C THR A 833 42.09 -12.00 -6.35
N LYS A 834 42.14 -13.12 -5.62
CA LYS A 834 41.09 -14.15 -5.63
C LYS A 834 39.71 -13.59 -5.31
N ASN A 835 39.62 -12.72 -4.30
CA ASN A 835 38.37 -12.05 -3.93
C ASN A 835 37.89 -11.04 -4.98
N SER A 836 38.78 -10.49 -5.81
CA SER A 836 38.45 -9.66 -6.97
C SER A 836 37.89 -10.52 -8.12
N ILE A 837 38.55 -11.64 -8.45
CA ILE A 837 38.11 -12.59 -9.49
C ILE A 837 36.69 -13.11 -9.19
N VAL A 838 36.41 -13.53 -7.95
CA VAL A 838 35.05 -13.99 -7.54
C VAL A 838 33.98 -12.92 -7.73
N LYS A 839 34.29 -11.64 -7.43
CA LYS A 839 33.36 -10.52 -7.65
C LYS A 839 33.14 -10.27 -9.15
N SER A 840 34.20 -10.31 -9.94
CA SER A 840 34.15 -10.14 -11.40
C SER A 840 33.33 -11.26 -12.06
N PHE A 841 33.58 -12.52 -11.70
CA PHE A 841 32.82 -13.67 -12.17
C PHE A 841 31.34 -13.61 -11.75
N THR A 842 31.05 -13.26 -10.50
CA THR A 842 29.65 -13.09 -10.03
C THR A 842 28.91 -12.02 -10.83
N SER A 843 29.59 -10.90 -11.14
CA SER A 843 29.02 -9.85 -12.01
C SER A 843 28.75 -10.36 -13.42
N ARG A 844 29.67 -11.14 -14.03
CA ARG A 844 29.45 -11.75 -15.35
C ARG A 844 28.30 -12.76 -15.35
N VAL A 845 28.14 -13.56 -14.29
CA VAL A 845 27.00 -14.48 -14.13
C VAL A 845 25.67 -13.72 -14.06
N TYR A 846 25.63 -12.59 -13.35
CA TYR A 846 24.43 -11.74 -13.30
C TYR A 846 24.14 -11.09 -14.66
N SER A 847 25.14 -10.52 -15.35
CA SER A 847 24.96 -10.00 -16.71
C SER A 847 24.50 -11.08 -17.70
N LYS A 848 25.00 -12.31 -17.58
CA LYS A 848 24.59 -13.42 -18.45
C LYS A 848 23.15 -13.89 -18.18
N PHE A 849 22.66 -13.73 -16.95
CA PHE A 849 21.24 -13.95 -16.63
C PHE A 849 20.36 -12.83 -17.21
N ASP A 850 20.86 -11.60 -17.16
CA ASP A 850 20.18 -10.38 -17.60
C ASP A 850 20.01 -10.28 -19.13
N GLU A 851 20.91 -10.89 -19.93
CA GLU A 851 20.75 -11.05 -21.39
C GLU A 851 19.37 -11.61 -21.79
N HIS A 852 18.73 -12.37 -20.88
CA HIS A 852 17.42 -12.99 -21.09
C HIS A 852 16.29 -12.37 -20.22
N TYR A 853 16.48 -11.17 -19.66
CA TYR A 853 15.53 -10.49 -18.76
C TYR A 853 14.06 -10.56 -19.20
N PHE A 854 13.77 -10.20 -20.46
CA PHE A 854 12.39 -10.19 -20.97
C PHE A 854 11.77 -11.61 -21.05
N THR A 855 12.58 -12.66 -21.16
CA THR A 855 12.14 -14.06 -21.11
C THR A 855 11.73 -14.43 -19.68
N TRP A 856 12.56 -14.06 -18.69
CA TRP A 856 12.25 -14.25 -17.27
C TRP A 856 11.01 -13.45 -16.83
N LEU A 857 10.90 -12.18 -17.27
CA LEU A 857 9.73 -11.34 -16.99
C LEU A 857 8.46 -11.88 -17.67
N SER A 858 8.58 -12.43 -18.89
CA SER A 858 7.46 -13.11 -19.56
C SER A 858 6.99 -14.34 -18.76
N ALA A 859 7.91 -15.19 -18.30
CA ALA A 859 7.59 -16.33 -17.44
C ALA A 859 6.87 -15.88 -16.15
N VAL A 860 7.35 -14.84 -15.48
CA VAL A 860 6.71 -14.27 -14.28
C VAL A 860 5.29 -13.77 -14.58
N LYS A 861 5.07 -13.09 -15.71
CA LYS A 861 3.73 -12.61 -16.12
C LYS A 861 2.75 -13.73 -16.43
N HIS A 862 3.20 -14.81 -17.09
CA HIS A 862 2.35 -15.98 -17.33
C HIS A 862 1.91 -16.64 -16.02
N ILE A 863 2.82 -16.78 -15.04
CA ILE A 863 2.46 -17.29 -13.70
C ILE A 863 1.57 -16.31 -12.93
N ALA A 864 1.77 -14.99 -13.08
CA ALA A 864 0.89 -13.99 -12.49
C ALA A 864 -0.56 -14.13 -12.99
N GLU A 865 -0.77 -14.35 -14.30
CA GLU A 865 -2.12 -14.59 -14.85
C GLU A 865 -2.72 -15.92 -14.38
N ILE A 866 -1.93 -17.00 -14.27
CA ILE A 866 -2.41 -18.29 -13.74
C ILE A 866 -2.80 -18.17 -12.25
N ASP A 867 -2.00 -17.46 -11.45
CA ASP A 867 -2.30 -17.19 -10.03
C ASP A 867 -3.55 -16.31 -9.87
N CYS A 868 -3.79 -15.35 -10.79
CA CYS A 868 -5.03 -14.58 -10.84
C CYS A 868 -6.26 -15.44 -11.20
N LEU A 869 -6.13 -16.40 -12.13
CA LEU A 869 -7.22 -17.34 -12.47
C LEU A 869 -7.54 -18.27 -11.30
N LEU A 870 -6.52 -18.81 -10.62
CA LEU A 870 -6.69 -19.58 -9.38
C LEU A 870 -7.32 -18.74 -8.26
N SER A 871 -6.98 -17.45 -8.18
CA SER A 871 -7.60 -16.51 -7.24
C SER A 871 -9.10 -16.34 -7.51
N LEU A 872 -9.52 -16.19 -8.77
CA LEU A 872 -10.94 -16.10 -9.14
C LEU A 872 -11.70 -17.42 -8.90
N ALA A 873 -11.08 -18.58 -9.17
CA ALA A 873 -11.66 -19.89 -8.86
C ALA A 873 -11.84 -20.08 -7.34
N THR A 874 -10.80 -19.81 -6.55
CA THR A 874 -10.83 -19.85 -5.08
C THR A 874 -11.91 -18.93 -4.52
N SER A 875 -11.98 -17.70 -5.03
CA SER A 875 -13.00 -16.71 -4.64
C SER A 875 -14.41 -17.20 -4.94
N SER A 876 -14.63 -17.70 -6.16
CA SER A 876 -15.93 -18.22 -6.63
C SER A 876 -16.46 -19.34 -5.74
N MET A 877 -15.57 -20.23 -5.28
CA MET A 877 -15.90 -21.31 -4.34
C MET A 877 -16.16 -20.81 -2.89
N ALA A 878 -15.62 -19.64 -2.51
CA ALA A 878 -15.71 -19.09 -1.16
C ALA A 878 -16.97 -18.22 -0.90
N LEU A 879 -17.72 -17.84 -1.95
CA LEU A 879 -18.92 -16.98 -1.86
C LEU A 879 -20.10 -17.61 -1.09
N GLY A 880 -20.10 -18.93 -0.91
CA GLY A 880 -21.24 -19.69 -0.40
C GLY A 880 -22.46 -19.66 -1.33
N GLU A 881 -23.55 -20.31 -0.94
CA GLU A 881 -24.74 -20.48 -1.78
C GLU A 881 -25.82 -19.39 -1.52
N PRO A 882 -26.64 -19.00 -2.51
CA PRO A 882 -26.52 -19.37 -3.93
C PRO A 882 -25.38 -18.60 -4.62
N VAL A 883 -24.81 -19.22 -5.66
CA VAL A 883 -23.75 -18.66 -6.52
C VAL A 883 -23.97 -19.13 -7.95
N CYS A 884 -23.66 -18.29 -8.95
CA CYS A 884 -23.85 -18.61 -10.37
C CYS A 884 -22.73 -18.06 -11.26
N ARG A 885 -22.51 -18.71 -12.41
CA ARG A 885 -21.75 -18.18 -13.54
C ARG A 885 -22.60 -17.11 -14.27
N PRO A 886 -22.12 -15.87 -14.47
CA PRO A 886 -22.86 -14.83 -15.19
C PRO A 886 -23.02 -15.10 -16.69
N GLU A 887 -24.26 -15.03 -17.18
CA GLU A 887 -24.62 -15.15 -18.60
C GLU A 887 -24.51 -13.79 -19.31
N PHE A 888 -23.50 -13.62 -20.17
CA PHE A 888 -23.40 -12.44 -21.03
C PHE A 888 -24.20 -12.62 -22.32
N VAL A 889 -25.00 -11.61 -22.68
CA VAL A 889 -25.79 -11.59 -23.92
C VAL A 889 -25.48 -10.39 -24.80
N GLU A 890 -25.44 -10.63 -26.11
CA GLU A 890 -25.49 -9.59 -27.13
C GLU A 890 -26.96 -9.18 -27.36
N SER A 891 -27.26 -7.88 -27.26
CA SER A 891 -28.61 -7.33 -27.37
C SER A 891 -28.54 -5.83 -27.69
N ASP A 892 -29.38 -5.35 -28.61
CA ASP A 892 -29.48 -3.93 -28.99
C ASP A 892 -29.93 -3.04 -27.81
N LYS A 893 -30.61 -3.63 -26.83
CA LYS A 893 -30.96 -3.02 -25.54
C LYS A 893 -30.07 -3.57 -24.44
N SER A 894 -29.56 -2.70 -23.57
CA SER A 894 -28.93 -3.11 -22.32
C SER A 894 -29.88 -3.92 -21.44
N LEU A 895 -29.35 -4.90 -20.70
CA LEU A 895 -30.09 -5.79 -19.81
C LEU A 895 -29.28 -6.06 -18.54
N LEU A 896 -29.98 -6.15 -17.40
CA LEU A 896 -29.46 -6.71 -16.15
C LEU A 896 -30.56 -7.51 -15.46
N GLU A 897 -30.33 -8.81 -15.23
CA GLU A 897 -31.17 -9.67 -14.39
C GLU A 897 -30.29 -10.31 -13.30
N LEU A 898 -30.63 -10.04 -12.04
CA LEU A 898 -29.94 -10.53 -10.84
C LEU A 898 -31.00 -11.14 -9.91
N GLU A 899 -30.95 -12.45 -9.71
CA GLU A 899 -31.94 -13.19 -8.89
C GLU A 899 -31.30 -13.65 -7.57
N SER A 900 -31.89 -13.25 -6.44
CA SER A 900 -31.42 -13.55 -5.09
C SER A 900 -29.94 -13.20 -4.84
N LEU A 901 -29.51 -12.01 -5.27
CA LEU A 901 -28.19 -11.46 -5.04
C LEU A 901 -27.95 -11.13 -3.56
N ARG A 902 -26.80 -11.57 -3.03
CA ARG A 902 -26.25 -11.19 -1.73
C ARG A 902 -25.10 -10.18 -1.92
N HIS A 903 -24.85 -9.31 -0.95
CA HIS A 903 -23.73 -8.36 -1.03
C HIS A 903 -22.38 -9.10 -0.93
N PRO A 904 -21.49 -9.05 -1.95
CA PRO A 904 -20.33 -9.96 -2.02
C PRO A 904 -19.35 -9.89 -0.83
N CYS A 905 -19.10 -8.70 -0.29
CA CYS A 905 -18.15 -8.54 0.84
C CYS A 905 -18.67 -9.05 2.20
N ILE A 906 -19.86 -9.65 2.29
CA ILE A 906 -20.40 -10.19 3.54
C ILE A 906 -19.87 -11.61 3.75
N ALA A 907 -19.09 -11.79 4.81
CA ALA A 907 -18.46 -13.07 5.15
C ALA A 907 -19.46 -14.23 5.21
N ALA A 908 -19.10 -15.37 4.59
CA ALA A 908 -19.98 -16.53 4.43
C ALA A 908 -20.60 -17.06 5.74
N GLY A 909 -19.91 -16.92 6.88
CA GLY A 909 -20.41 -17.29 8.21
C GLY A 909 -21.46 -16.33 8.83
N VAL A 910 -21.71 -15.17 8.19
CA VAL A 910 -22.78 -14.21 8.52
C VAL A 910 -23.85 -14.19 7.41
N ALA A 911 -23.52 -14.72 6.22
CA ALA A 911 -24.39 -14.69 5.05
C ALA A 911 -25.69 -15.51 5.18
N THR A 912 -25.84 -16.36 6.20
CA THR A 912 -27.12 -17.02 6.54
C THR A 912 -28.23 -16.05 6.93
N ASP A 913 -27.84 -14.88 7.45
CA ASP A 913 -28.73 -13.87 8.00
C ASP A 913 -28.93 -12.69 7.03
N PHE A 914 -28.20 -12.68 5.89
CA PHE A 914 -28.34 -11.62 4.88
C PHE A 914 -29.49 -11.92 3.92
N ILE A 915 -30.42 -10.96 3.79
CA ILE A 915 -31.63 -11.14 2.98
C ILE A 915 -31.30 -10.86 1.50
N PRO A 916 -31.41 -11.88 0.60
CA PRO A 916 -31.04 -11.74 -0.79
C PRO A 916 -32.09 -10.93 -1.57
N ASN A 917 -31.63 -10.16 -2.55
CA ASN A 917 -32.44 -9.21 -3.29
C ASN A 917 -32.42 -9.47 -4.78
N ASP A 918 -33.54 -9.18 -5.44
CA ASP A 918 -33.72 -9.37 -6.88
C ASP A 918 -33.65 -8.00 -7.56
N THR A 919 -33.01 -7.90 -8.72
CA THR A 919 -32.85 -6.63 -9.45
C THR A 919 -32.92 -6.90 -10.94
N TYR A 920 -33.84 -6.24 -11.61
CA TYR A 920 -34.07 -6.41 -13.04
C TYR A 920 -34.21 -5.03 -13.70
N LEU A 921 -33.41 -4.78 -14.75
CA LEU A 921 -33.39 -3.53 -15.51
C LEU A 921 -33.24 -3.83 -17.01
N GLY A 922 -33.92 -3.05 -17.84
CA GLY A 922 -33.77 -3.06 -19.30
C GLY A 922 -34.33 -4.29 -20.01
N GLY A 923 -33.89 -4.48 -21.26
CA GLY A 923 -34.53 -5.41 -22.19
C GLY A 923 -35.99 -5.02 -22.43
N ASP A 924 -36.93 -5.89 -22.03
CA ASP A 924 -38.38 -5.59 -22.09
C ASP A 924 -38.96 -5.10 -20.75
N ARG A 925 -38.08 -4.72 -19.80
CA ARG A 925 -38.41 -4.10 -18.52
C ARG A 925 -37.91 -2.64 -18.48
N PRO A 926 -38.42 -1.81 -17.54
CA PRO A 926 -37.93 -0.46 -17.28
C PRO A 926 -36.39 -0.37 -17.12
N ASN A 927 -35.81 0.73 -17.61
CA ASN A 927 -34.35 0.97 -17.55
C ASN A 927 -33.91 1.52 -16.19
N MET A 928 -34.80 2.19 -15.44
CA MET A 928 -34.51 2.84 -14.16
C MET A 928 -35.41 2.31 -13.04
N ILE A 929 -34.83 1.95 -11.91
CA ILE A 929 -35.55 1.79 -10.64
C ILE A 929 -35.47 3.11 -9.85
N VAL A 930 -36.62 3.69 -9.51
CA VAL A 930 -36.72 4.72 -8.46
C VAL A 930 -36.87 4.01 -7.12
N LEU A 931 -35.87 4.14 -6.25
CA LEU A 931 -35.78 3.45 -4.97
C LEU A 931 -36.17 4.37 -3.82
N THR A 932 -37.17 3.97 -3.04
CA THR A 932 -37.62 4.68 -1.83
C THR A 932 -37.45 3.86 -0.55
N GLY A 933 -37.58 4.52 0.60
CA GLY A 933 -37.58 3.87 1.92
C GLY A 933 -36.56 4.46 2.90
N PRO A 934 -36.54 3.96 4.15
CA PRO A 934 -35.72 4.52 5.23
C PRO A 934 -34.23 4.31 4.99
N ASN A 935 -33.38 5.21 5.50
CA ASN A 935 -31.92 5.11 5.31
C ASN A 935 -31.30 3.88 6.00
N MET A 936 -31.91 3.43 7.11
CA MET A 936 -31.54 2.16 7.76
C MET A 936 -32.14 0.90 7.09
N GLY A 937 -32.95 1.05 6.03
CA GLY A 937 -33.60 -0.05 5.32
C GLY A 937 -32.73 -0.79 4.30
N GLY A 938 -31.45 -0.42 4.16
CA GLY A 938 -30.49 -1.09 3.27
C GLY A 938 -30.35 -0.51 1.86
N LYS A 939 -30.92 0.68 1.57
CA LYS A 939 -30.86 1.31 0.23
C LYS A 939 -29.44 1.31 -0.36
N SER A 940 -28.48 1.98 0.29
CA SER A 940 -27.12 2.10 -0.24
C SER A 940 -26.36 0.77 -0.29
N THR A 941 -26.78 -0.25 0.47
CA THR A 941 -26.26 -1.63 0.35
C THR A 941 -26.74 -2.30 -0.95
N LEU A 942 -28.02 -2.11 -1.31
CA LEU A 942 -28.59 -2.56 -2.59
C LEU A 942 -27.89 -1.87 -3.78
N LEU A 943 -27.63 -0.56 -3.67
CA LEU A 943 -26.89 0.20 -4.68
C LEU A 943 -25.48 -0.38 -4.88
N ARG A 944 -24.73 -0.58 -3.79
CA ARG A 944 -23.35 -1.11 -3.84
C ARG A 944 -23.28 -2.55 -4.35
N GLN A 945 -24.10 -3.47 -3.84
CA GLN A 945 -24.02 -4.89 -4.26
C GLN A 945 -24.29 -5.08 -5.76
N THR A 946 -25.19 -4.27 -6.34
CA THR A 946 -25.53 -4.34 -7.76
C THR A 946 -24.30 -3.99 -8.62
N CYS A 947 -23.58 -2.92 -8.27
CA CYS A 947 -22.36 -2.52 -8.98
C CYS A 947 -21.21 -3.52 -8.76
N VAL A 948 -21.01 -4.02 -7.53
CA VAL A 948 -19.95 -5.01 -7.27
C VAL A 948 -20.25 -6.34 -7.99
N ALA A 949 -21.51 -6.74 -8.15
CA ALA A 949 -21.90 -7.89 -8.96
C ALA A 949 -21.55 -7.72 -10.45
N ILE A 950 -21.80 -6.53 -11.04
CA ILE A 950 -21.39 -6.21 -12.42
C ILE A 950 -19.87 -6.27 -12.56
N ILE A 951 -19.13 -5.65 -11.62
CA ILE A 951 -17.66 -5.69 -11.59
C ILE A 951 -17.16 -7.13 -11.51
N MET A 952 -17.72 -7.98 -10.65
CA MET A 952 -17.35 -9.39 -10.53
C MET A 952 -17.65 -10.19 -11.80
N ALA A 953 -18.78 -9.94 -12.46
CA ALA A 953 -19.13 -10.59 -13.72
C ALA A 953 -18.14 -10.21 -14.84
N GLN A 954 -17.85 -8.93 -15.01
CA GLN A 954 -16.89 -8.43 -16.02
C GLN A 954 -15.42 -8.66 -15.65
N LEU A 955 -15.12 -8.98 -14.38
CA LEU A 955 -13.83 -9.53 -13.96
C LEU A 955 -13.67 -11.00 -14.40
N GLY A 956 -14.74 -11.69 -14.80
CA GLY A 956 -14.76 -13.12 -15.16
C GLY A 956 -14.93 -14.05 -13.95
N CYS A 957 -15.51 -13.56 -12.85
CA CYS A 957 -15.77 -14.32 -11.62
C CYS A 957 -17.22 -14.86 -11.58
N TYR A 958 -17.48 -15.81 -10.67
CA TYR A 958 -18.87 -16.13 -10.29
C TYR A 958 -19.46 -15.02 -9.40
N VAL A 959 -20.80 -14.93 -9.33
CA VAL A 959 -21.54 -13.91 -8.58
C VAL A 959 -22.42 -14.59 -7.51
N PRO A 960 -22.52 -14.05 -6.27
CA PRO A 960 -23.31 -14.62 -5.17
C PRO A 960 -24.83 -14.38 -5.33
N ALA A 961 -25.37 -14.88 -6.44
CA ALA A 961 -26.77 -14.84 -6.84
C ALA A 961 -27.20 -16.24 -7.32
N SER A 962 -28.50 -16.50 -7.40
CA SER A 962 -29.04 -17.72 -8.02
C SER A 962 -29.02 -17.69 -9.55
N ARG A 963 -29.12 -16.48 -10.14
CA ARG A 963 -28.98 -16.23 -11.57
C ARG A 963 -28.43 -14.82 -11.78
N CYS A 964 -27.57 -14.66 -12.78
CA CYS A 964 -27.00 -13.39 -13.20
C CYS A 964 -26.93 -13.40 -14.74
N LYS A 965 -27.60 -12.46 -15.39
CA LYS A 965 -27.62 -12.30 -16.85
C LYS A 965 -27.52 -10.81 -17.19
N LEU A 966 -26.62 -10.45 -18.11
CA LEU A 966 -26.35 -9.04 -18.42
C LEU A 966 -25.80 -8.80 -19.84
N THR A 967 -26.00 -7.59 -20.33
CA THR A 967 -25.14 -7.02 -21.38
C THR A 967 -23.82 -6.54 -20.76
N PRO A 968 -22.70 -6.50 -21.52
CA PRO A 968 -21.47 -5.87 -21.04
C PRO A 968 -21.68 -4.37 -20.80
N PHE A 969 -21.29 -3.87 -19.62
CA PHE A 969 -21.30 -2.44 -19.34
C PHE A 969 -19.98 -1.80 -19.75
N ASP A 970 -20.03 -0.52 -20.15
CA ASP A 970 -18.84 0.25 -20.48
C ASP A 970 -18.32 1.10 -19.31
N ARG A 971 -19.20 1.57 -18.44
CA ARG A 971 -18.86 2.34 -17.24
C ARG A 971 -19.88 2.16 -16.13
N ILE A 972 -19.42 2.25 -14.89
CA ILE A 972 -20.27 2.49 -13.73
C ILE A 972 -20.06 3.93 -13.26
N TYR A 973 -21.16 4.66 -13.08
CA TYR A 973 -21.19 5.98 -12.45
C TYR A 973 -21.85 5.87 -11.08
N THR A 974 -21.25 6.50 -10.06
CA THR A 974 -21.83 6.48 -8.70
C THR A 974 -21.83 7.85 -8.03
N ARG A 975 -23.01 8.29 -7.61
CA ARG A 975 -23.25 9.39 -6.67
C ARG A 975 -23.81 8.80 -5.38
N ILE A 976 -22.95 8.22 -4.54
CA ILE A 976 -23.34 7.59 -3.27
C ILE A 976 -22.79 8.41 -2.09
N GLY A 977 -23.63 8.73 -1.12
CA GLY A 977 -23.22 9.35 0.15
C GLY A 977 -22.86 10.84 0.07
N ALA A 978 -22.54 11.42 1.25
CA ALA A 978 -22.29 12.84 1.45
C ALA A 978 -20.85 13.09 1.94
N ASN A 979 -19.91 13.15 1.00
CA ASN A 979 -18.55 13.61 1.26
C ASN A 979 -18.47 15.13 1.06
N ASP A 980 -18.52 15.88 2.16
CA ASP A 980 -18.49 17.35 2.10
C ASP A 980 -17.07 17.85 1.81
N ASN A 981 -16.86 18.45 0.63
CA ASN A 981 -15.57 19.02 0.24
C ASN A 981 -15.33 20.43 0.86
N ILE A 982 -15.54 20.55 2.19
CA ILE A 982 -15.51 21.81 2.95
C ILE A 982 -14.20 22.57 2.72
N LEU A 983 -13.08 21.86 2.61
CA LEU A 983 -11.74 22.41 2.39
C LEU A 983 -11.53 22.98 0.97
N ALA A 984 -12.40 22.67 0.01
CA ALA A 984 -12.38 23.28 -1.32
C ALA A 984 -13.06 24.67 -1.36
N GLY A 985 -13.94 24.97 -0.39
CA GLY A 985 -14.80 26.16 -0.41
C GLY A 985 -15.94 26.10 -1.43
N GLN A 986 -16.18 24.93 -2.04
CA GLN A 986 -17.34 24.67 -2.90
C GLN A 986 -18.51 24.18 -2.04
N SER A 987 -19.73 24.60 -2.38
CA SER A 987 -20.93 24.01 -1.78
C SER A 987 -21.02 22.52 -2.13
N THR A 988 -21.49 21.71 -1.18
CA THR A 988 -21.73 20.27 -1.34
C THR A 988 -22.61 19.98 -2.55
N PHE A 989 -23.62 20.84 -2.76
CA PHE A 989 -24.53 20.83 -3.90
C PHE A 989 -23.84 21.14 -5.24
N MET A 990 -22.82 22.03 -5.26
CA MET A 990 -22.10 22.35 -6.50
C MET A 990 -21.23 21.18 -6.97
N VAL A 991 -20.63 20.45 -6.02
CA VAL A 991 -19.89 19.20 -6.31
C VAL A 991 -20.85 18.14 -6.85
N GLU A 992 -21.99 17.94 -6.18
CA GLU A 992 -23.06 17.02 -6.58
C GLU A 992 -23.64 17.32 -7.97
N LEU A 993 -23.89 18.58 -8.31
CA LEU A 993 -24.32 18.99 -9.65
C LEU A 993 -23.21 18.81 -10.71
N SER A 994 -21.95 19.04 -10.35
CA SER A 994 -20.83 18.86 -11.29
C SER A 994 -20.59 17.39 -11.62
N GLU A 995 -20.68 16.50 -10.62
CA GLU A 995 -20.72 15.05 -10.80
C GLU A 995 -21.91 14.64 -11.68
N THR A 996 -23.11 15.17 -11.41
CA THR A 996 -24.34 14.84 -12.16
C THR A 996 -24.28 15.33 -13.61
N SER A 997 -23.80 16.56 -13.86
CA SER A 997 -23.54 17.09 -15.21
C SER A 997 -22.57 16.19 -15.98
N LYS A 998 -21.53 15.68 -15.33
CA LYS A 998 -20.60 14.74 -15.95
C LYS A 998 -21.27 13.42 -16.34
N ILE A 999 -22.14 12.88 -15.49
CA ILE A 999 -22.94 11.68 -15.82
C ILE A 999 -23.79 11.94 -17.07
N LEU A 1000 -24.51 13.08 -17.13
CA LEU A 1000 -25.36 13.44 -18.27
C LEU A 1000 -24.59 13.60 -19.59
N HIS A 1001 -23.34 14.11 -19.56
CA HIS A 1001 -22.54 14.38 -20.76
C HIS A 1001 -21.64 13.23 -21.26
N GLU A 1002 -21.53 12.14 -20.48
CA GLU A 1002 -20.64 11.01 -20.78
C GLU A 1002 -21.31 9.63 -20.69
N ALA A 1003 -22.42 9.47 -19.97
CA ALA A 1003 -23.08 8.16 -19.84
C ALA A 1003 -23.66 7.69 -21.18
N THR A 1004 -23.45 6.41 -21.47
CA THR A 1004 -23.95 5.75 -22.69
C THR A 1004 -25.13 4.84 -22.35
N PRO A 1005 -25.85 4.29 -23.34
CA PRO A 1005 -26.89 3.30 -23.12
C PRO A 1005 -26.39 2.02 -22.41
N HIS A 1006 -25.08 1.74 -22.50
CA HIS A 1006 -24.41 0.61 -21.87
C HIS A 1006 -23.70 0.98 -20.56
N SER A 1007 -23.92 2.20 -20.03
CA SER A 1007 -23.44 2.59 -18.71
C SER A 1007 -24.45 2.23 -17.62
N MET A 1008 -23.94 1.91 -16.43
CA MET A 1008 -24.73 1.74 -15.20
C MET A 1008 -24.66 3.04 -14.38
N VAL A 1009 -25.81 3.62 -14.02
CA VAL A 1009 -25.88 4.89 -13.28
C VAL A 1009 -26.53 4.68 -11.90
N ILE A 1010 -25.83 5.11 -10.84
CA ILE A 1010 -26.33 5.11 -9.47
C ILE A 1010 -26.38 6.55 -8.94
N LEU A 1011 -27.56 6.98 -8.50
CA LEU A 1011 -27.77 8.27 -7.85
C LEU A 1011 -28.45 8.06 -6.48
N ASP A 1012 -27.82 8.50 -5.39
CA ASP A 1012 -28.33 8.36 -4.00
C ASP A 1012 -28.59 9.75 -3.39
N GLU A 1013 -29.88 10.08 -3.23
CA GLU A 1013 -30.39 11.33 -2.64
C GLU A 1013 -29.99 12.62 -3.40
N LEU A 1014 -30.02 12.59 -4.75
CA LEU A 1014 -29.81 13.78 -5.59
C LEU A 1014 -30.80 14.89 -5.24
N GLY A 1015 -30.29 16.12 -5.08
CA GLY A 1015 -31.07 17.31 -4.74
C GLY A 1015 -31.02 17.69 -3.26
N ARG A 1016 -30.45 16.85 -2.38
CA ARG A 1016 -30.45 17.06 -0.92
C ARG A 1016 -29.66 18.30 -0.45
N GLY A 1017 -28.75 18.81 -1.28
CA GLY A 1017 -27.89 19.96 -0.96
C GLY A 1017 -28.53 21.34 -1.15
N THR A 1018 -29.80 21.41 -1.59
CA THR A 1018 -30.50 22.66 -1.94
C THR A 1018 -31.92 22.70 -1.35
N SER A 1019 -32.76 23.66 -1.78
CA SER A 1019 -34.17 23.73 -1.37
C SER A 1019 -34.96 22.51 -1.88
N THR A 1020 -36.03 22.14 -1.17
CA THR A 1020 -36.88 21.00 -1.56
C THR A 1020 -37.45 21.14 -2.95
N PHE A 1021 -37.75 22.38 -3.40
CA PHE A 1021 -38.31 22.65 -4.72
C PHE A 1021 -37.26 22.52 -5.84
N ASP A 1022 -36.08 23.13 -5.65
CA ASP A 1022 -34.99 23.07 -6.64
C ASP A 1022 -34.45 21.65 -6.78
N GLY A 1023 -34.24 20.97 -5.65
CA GLY A 1023 -33.75 19.59 -5.60
C GLY A 1023 -34.73 18.61 -6.25
N TYR A 1024 -36.04 18.79 -6.03
CA TYR A 1024 -37.08 18.04 -6.72
C TYR A 1024 -37.07 18.29 -8.24
N ALA A 1025 -37.05 19.55 -8.68
CA ALA A 1025 -37.09 19.90 -10.10
C ALA A 1025 -35.86 19.35 -10.86
N ILE A 1026 -34.68 19.43 -10.24
CA ILE A 1026 -33.45 18.87 -10.79
C ILE A 1026 -33.50 17.33 -10.80
N ALA A 1027 -33.94 16.69 -9.72
CA ALA A 1027 -34.11 15.23 -9.67
C ALA A 1027 -35.09 14.72 -10.74
N TYR A 1028 -36.19 15.43 -10.98
CA TYR A 1028 -37.15 15.15 -12.06
C TYR A 1028 -36.51 15.22 -13.44
N ALA A 1029 -35.84 16.33 -13.76
CA ALA A 1029 -35.22 16.53 -15.07
C ALA A 1029 -34.09 15.51 -15.34
N VAL A 1030 -33.25 15.24 -14.34
CA VAL A 1030 -32.14 14.27 -14.43
C VAL A 1030 -32.66 12.84 -14.60
N LEU A 1031 -33.65 12.43 -13.80
CA LEU A 1031 -34.28 11.12 -13.95
C LEU A 1031 -34.93 10.96 -15.33
N HIS A 1032 -35.63 11.99 -15.83
CA HIS A 1032 -36.23 11.96 -17.16
C HIS A 1032 -35.17 11.76 -18.25
N TYR A 1033 -34.16 12.63 -18.30
CA TYR A 1033 -33.15 12.61 -19.35
C TYR A 1033 -32.35 11.29 -19.37
N LEU A 1034 -31.94 10.78 -18.21
CA LEU A 1034 -31.22 9.50 -18.12
C LEU A 1034 -32.11 8.33 -18.58
N ALA A 1035 -33.38 8.28 -18.15
CA ALA A 1035 -34.29 7.20 -18.48
C ALA A 1035 -34.74 7.20 -19.96
N THR A 1036 -34.92 8.37 -20.57
CA THR A 1036 -35.61 8.50 -21.87
C THR A 1036 -34.73 8.98 -23.02
N HIS A 1037 -33.75 9.86 -22.76
CA HIS A 1037 -32.85 10.40 -23.79
C HIS A 1037 -31.58 9.53 -23.88
N VAL A 1038 -30.87 9.34 -22.76
CA VAL A 1038 -29.67 8.49 -22.71
C VAL A 1038 -30.04 7.01 -22.84
N GLY A 1039 -31.10 6.56 -22.13
CA GLY A 1039 -31.53 5.17 -22.11
C GLY A 1039 -30.49 4.23 -21.48
N CYS A 1040 -29.77 4.72 -20.46
CA CYS A 1040 -28.86 3.91 -19.65
C CYS A 1040 -29.63 3.12 -18.58
N LEU A 1041 -28.99 2.11 -17.97
CA LEU A 1041 -29.59 1.38 -16.85
C LEU A 1041 -29.19 2.04 -15.53
N GLY A 1042 -30.08 2.05 -14.52
CA GLY A 1042 -29.72 2.65 -13.25
C GLY A 1042 -30.67 2.47 -12.08
N LEU A 1043 -30.18 2.91 -10.91
CA LEU A 1043 -30.88 2.94 -9.63
C LEU A 1043 -30.86 4.37 -9.07
N PHE A 1044 -32.04 4.97 -8.91
CA PHE A 1044 -32.24 6.35 -8.46
C PHE A 1044 -32.90 6.36 -7.08
N SER A 1045 -32.10 6.49 -6.02
CA SER A 1045 -32.58 6.52 -4.64
C SER A 1045 -33.00 7.94 -4.23
N THR A 1046 -34.22 8.10 -3.73
CA THR A 1046 -34.81 9.42 -3.44
C THR A 1046 -35.73 9.44 -2.22
N HIS A 1047 -35.95 10.64 -1.67
CA HIS A 1047 -36.96 10.95 -0.67
C HIS A 1047 -38.16 11.73 -1.25
N TYR A 1048 -38.11 12.16 -2.51
CA TYR A 1048 -39.20 12.91 -3.14
C TYR A 1048 -40.36 11.97 -3.52
N GLN A 1049 -41.36 11.85 -2.64
CA GLN A 1049 -42.55 11.01 -2.91
C GLN A 1049 -43.36 11.49 -4.13
N THR A 1050 -43.37 12.79 -4.41
CA THR A 1050 -43.96 13.38 -5.62
C THR A 1050 -43.30 12.85 -6.90
N LEU A 1051 -41.97 12.71 -6.90
CA LEU A 1051 -41.21 12.18 -8.03
C LEU A 1051 -41.64 10.74 -8.38
N CYS A 1052 -41.99 9.95 -7.37
CA CYS A 1052 -42.48 8.60 -7.57
C CYS A 1052 -43.88 8.59 -8.21
N GLN A 1053 -44.74 9.56 -7.86
CA GLN A 1053 -46.10 9.65 -8.40
C GLN A 1053 -46.10 10.09 -9.87
N GLU A 1054 -45.27 11.07 -10.23
CA GLU A 1054 -45.09 11.51 -11.62
C GLU A 1054 -44.64 10.35 -12.55
N PHE A 1055 -43.65 9.58 -12.11
CA PHE A 1055 -43.07 8.51 -12.92
C PHE A 1055 -43.82 7.16 -12.82
N GLU A 1056 -44.91 7.06 -12.04
CA GLU A 1056 -45.72 5.82 -11.90
C GLU A 1056 -46.25 5.28 -13.24
N ARG A 1057 -46.43 6.16 -14.24
CA ARG A 1057 -46.94 5.83 -15.58
C ARG A 1057 -45.86 5.80 -16.67
N ALA A 1058 -44.59 6.06 -16.34
CA ALA A 1058 -43.50 6.13 -17.31
C ALA A 1058 -42.99 4.71 -17.64
N PRO A 1059 -43.03 4.24 -18.90
CA PRO A 1059 -42.69 2.85 -19.25
C PRO A 1059 -41.20 2.50 -19.05
N GLU A 1060 -40.34 3.52 -18.96
CA GLU A 1060 -38.90 3.39 -18.75
C GLU A 1060 -38.48 3.37 -17.26
N VAL A 1061 -39.43 3.60 -16.34
CA VAL A 1061 -39.16 3.72 -14.89
C VAL A 1061 -40.06 2.79 -14.08
N VAL A 1062 -39.54 2.20 -13.00
CA VAL A 1062 -40.34 1.47 -12.01
C VAL A 1062 -40.07 1.98 -10.60
N ASN A 1063 -41.14 2.20 -9.83
CA ASN A 1063 -41.06 2.53 -8.42
C ASN A 1063 -40.84 1.26 -7.59
N MET A 1064 -39.80 1.25 -6.76
CA MET A 1064 -39.49 0.19 -5.80
C MET A 1064 -39.24 0.80 -4.42
N HIS A 1065 -39.36 -0.01 -3.38
CA HIS A 1065 -39.00 0.38 -2.02
C HIS A 1065 -38.34 -0.77 -1.23
N MET A 1066 -37.54 -0.42 -0.23
CA MET A 1066 -37.07 -1.39 0.76
C MET A 1066 -38.19 -1.70 1.74
N ALA A 1067 -38.64 -2.94 1.78
CA ALA A 1067 -39.75 -3.42 2.58
C ALA A 1067 -39.53 -3.23 4.09
N TYR A 1068 -40.63 -2.96 4.79
CA TYR A 1068 -40.67 -2.64 6.21
C TYR A 1068 -41.98 -3.15 6.82
N HIS A 1069 -42.02 -3.24 8.15
CA HIS A 1069 -43.24 -3.48 8.92
C HIS A 1069 -43.33 -2.45 10.05
N VAL A 1070 -44.47 -1.77 10.19
CA VAL A 1070 -44.73 -0.78 11.25
C VAL A 1070 -45.79 -1.31 12.21
N ASP A 1071 -45.54 -1.22 13.52
CA ASP A 1071 -46.61 -1.27 14.52
C ASP A 1071 -47.03 0.15 14.89
N GLU A 1072 -48.14 0.62 14.31
CA GLU A 1072 -48.65 1.98 14.53
C GLU A 1072 -49.05 2.26 15.99
N ASN A 1073 -49.23 1.23 16.83
CA ASN A 1073 -49.51 1.40 18.25
C ASN A 1073 -48.25 1.71 19.07
N GLN A 1074 -47.10 1.17 18.64
CA GLN A 1074 -45.82 1.28 19.34
C GLN A 1074 -44.84 2.27 18.69
N HIS A 1075 -45.13 2.72 17.45
CA HIS A 1075 -44.20 3.45 16.56
C HIS A 1075 -42.91 2.69 16.25
N ASP A 1076 -42.91 1.38 16.46
CA ASP A 1076 -41.77 0.52 16.14
C ASP A 1076 -41.78 0.17 14.64
N ILE A 1077 -40.59 0.10 14.04
CA ILE A 1077 -40.40 -0.21 12.63
C ILE A 1077 -39.32 -1.28 12.45
N THR A 1078 -39.76 -2.45 11.98
CA THR A 1078 -38.88 -3.54 11.59
C THR A 1078 -38.53 -3.40 10.10
N PHE A 1079 -37.26 -3.20 9.78
CA PHE A 1079 -36.78 -3.23 8.40
C PHE A 1079 -36.67 -4.68 7.92
N LEU A 1080 -37.23 -5.00 6.74
CA LEU A 1080 -37.25 -6.36 6.21
C LEU A 1080 -36.14 -6.60 5.17
N TYR A 1081 -35.37 -5.57 4.81
CA TYR A 1081 -34.19 -5.61 3.92
C TYR A 1081 -34.41 -6.26 2.53
N LYS A 1082 -35.68 -6.47 2.13
CA LYS A 1082 -36.09 -6.99 0.84
C LYS A 1082 -36.61 -5.86 -0.04
N LEU A 1083 -36.23 -5.84 -1.32
CA LEU A 1083 -36.76 -4.93 -2.33
C LEU A 1083 -38.14 -5.41 -2.80
N THR A 1084 -39.09 -4.48 -2.89
CA THR A 1084 -40.47 -4.74 -3.31
C THR A 1084 -41.00 -3.63 -4.22
N GLU A 1085 -41.90 -3.98 -5.15
CA GLU A 1085 -42.56 -3.02 -6.06
C GLU A 1085 -43.42 -2.00 -5.33
N GLY A 1086 -43.61 -0.84 -5.97
CA GLY A 1086 -44.38 0.30 -5.46
C GLY A 1086 -43.55 1.30 -4.66
N ALA A 1087 -44.11 2.50 -4.46
CA ALA A 1087 -43.47 3.59 -3.71
C ALA A 1087 -43.83 3.57 -2.21
N CYS A 1088 -42.92 4.08 -1.38
CA CYS A 1088 -43.09 4.17 0.07
C CYS A 1088 -44.20 5.15 0.49
N GLN A 1089 -45.28 4.65 1.12
CA GLN A 1089 -46.53 5.40 1.35
C GLN A 1089 -46.49 6.45 2.48
N LYS A 1090 -45.58 6.32 3.46
CA LYS A 1090 -45.39 7.26 4.58
C LYS A 1090 -43.90 7.55 4.76
N SER A 1091 -43.56 8.65 5.44
CA SER A 1091 -42.19 8.90 5.91
C SER A 1091 -41.98 8.29 7.31
N PHE A 1092 -40.81 7.69 7.56
CA PHE A 1092 -40.52 7.00 8.83
C PHE A 1092 -39.67 7.79 9.82
N GLY A 1093 -39.47 9.09 9.58
CA GLY A 1093 -38.67 9.96 10.46
C GLY A 1093 -39.17 9.92 11.91
N MET A 1094 -40.49 9.88 12.11
CA MET A 1094 -41.13 9.86 13.43
C MET A 1094 -40.91 8.50 14.15
N ASN A 1095 -41.01 7.38 13.43
CA ASN A 1095 -40.76 6.06 14.00
C ASN A 1095 -39.28 5.88 14.34
N VAL A 1096 -38.37 6.31 13.46
CA VAL A 1096 -36.91 6.28 13.72
C VAL A 1096 -36.54 7.21 14.89
N ALA A 1097 -37.20 8.36 15.03
CA ALA A 1097 -37.06 9.23 16.19
C ALA A 1097 -37.48 8.54 17.50
N ALA A 1098 -38.62 7.82 17.49
CA ALA A 1098 -39.06 7.03 18.64
C ALA A 1098 -38.05 5.90 18.98
N MET A 1099 -37.56 5.16 17.98
CA MET A 1099 -36.51 4.13 18.16
C MET A 1099 -35.20 4.70 18.73
N ALA A 1100 -34.85 5.94 18.36
CA ALA A 1100 -33.69 6.65 18.90
C ALA A 1100 -33.88 7.16 20.34
N GLY A 1101 -35.05 6.93 20.95
CA GLY A 1101 -35.37 7.31 22.33
C GLY A 1101 -35.85 8.76 22.49
N ILE A 1102 -36.25 9.43 21.41
CA ILE A 1102 -36.85 10.78 21.50
C ILE A 1102 -38.21 10.65 22.21
N PRO A 1103 -38.52 11.49 23.22
CA PRO A 1103 -39.77 11.40 23.99
C PRO A 1103 -41.00 11.41 23.09
N LYS A 1104 -41.91 10.44 23.30
CA LYS A 1104 -43.10 10.26 22.45
C LYS A 1104 -43.94 11.53 22.27
N SER A 1105 -44.05 12.38 23.30
CA SER A 1105 -44.75 13.67 23.21
C SER A 1105 -44.16 14.66 22.18
N ILE A 1106 -42.89 14.52 21.80
CA ILE A 1106 -42.25 15.30 20.73
C ILE A 1106 -42.52 14.63 19.37
N VAL A 1107 -42.47 13.29 19.32
CA VAL A 1107 -42.78 12.50 18.12
C VAL A 1107 -44.24 12.73 17.68
N ASP A 1108 -45.19 12.64 18.61
CA ASP A 1108 -46.62 12.87 18.38
C ASP A 1108 -46.90 14.31 17.85
N GLN A 1109 -46.15 15.31 18.34
CA GLN A 1109 -46.25 16.69 17.87
C GLN A 1109 -45.65 16.88 16.48
N ALA A 1110 -44.52 16.23 16.19
CA ALA A 1110 -43.86 16.30 14.89
C ALA A 1110 -44.67 15.56 13.80
N ASP A 1111 -45.32 14.44 14.14
CA ASP A 1111 -46.21 13.69 13.25
C ASP A 1111 -47.48 14.48 12.90
N ALA A 1112 -48.08 15.15 13.90
CA ALA A 1112 -49.20 16.07 13.68
C ALA A 1112 -48.81 17.26 12.79
N ALA A 1113 -47.61 17.84 12.99
CA ALA A 1113 -47.10 18.93 12.17
C ALA A 1113 -46.79 18.50 10.73
N ALA A 1114 -46.21 17.31 10.54
CA ALA A 1114 -45.96 16.73 9.22
C ALA A 1114 -47.28 16.45 8.48
N THR A 1115 -48.26 15.86 9.16
CA THR A 1115 -49.61 15.62 8.62
C THR A 1115 -50.30 16.92 8.20
N GLN A 1116 -50.20 17.97 9.02
CA GLN A 1116 -50.74 19.30 8.67
C GLN A 1116 -50.01 19.91 7.46
N PHE A 1117 -48.69 19.72 7.35
CA PHE A 1117 -47.90 20.20 6.22
C PHE A 1117 -48.29 19.48 4.92
N GLU A 1118 -48.35 18.14 4.92
CA GLU A 1118 -48.82 17.34 3.78
C GLU A 1118 -50.23 17.74 3.32
N GLN A 1119 -51.17 17.93 4.26
CA GLN A 1119 -52.52 18.39 3.94
C GLN A 1119 -52.50 19.79 3.33
N SER A 1120 -51.69 20.72 3.85
CA SER A 1120 -51.57 22.07 3.31
C SER A 1120 -50.93 22.11 1.91
N HIS A 1121 -50.05 21.15 1.61
CA HIS A 1121 -49.46 21.00 0.28
C HIS A 1121 -50.48 20.42 -0.71
N ARG A 1122 -51.05 19.25 -0.39
CA ARG A 1122 -52.10 18.60 -1.21
C ARG A 1122 -53.25 19.55 -1.51
N LEU A 1123 -53.69 20.36 -0.54
CA LEU A 1123 -54.74 21.36 -0.75
C LEU A 1123 -54.35 22.42 -1.78
N LYS A 1124 -53.12 22.95 -1.73
CA LYS A 1124 -52.60 23.87 -2.75
C LYS A 1124 -52.53 23.20 -4.11
N ASP A 1125 -52.02 21.96 -4.17
CA ASP A 1125 -51.88 21.21 -5.42
C ASP A 1125 -53.26 20.95 -6.04
N THR A 1126 -54.29 20.60 -5.26
CA THR A 1126 -55.69 20.49 -5.75
C THR A 1126 -56.32 21.83 -6.15
N THR A 1127 -56.00 22.94 -5.47
CA THR A 1127 -56.49 24.27 -5.88
C THR A 1127 -55.84 24.69 -7.20
N TYR A 1128 -54.54 24.43 -7.38
CA TYR A 1128 -53.81 24.71 -8.62
C TYR A 1128 -54.35 23.88 -9.78
N LEU A 1129 -54.68 22.60 -9.55
CA LEU A 1129 -55.36 21.76 -10.54
C LEU A 1129 -56.75 22.29 -10.90
N MET A 1130 -57.52 22.78 -9.93
CA MET A 1130 -58.84 23.39 -10.19
C MET A 1130 -58.77 24.72 -10.97
N ASP A 1131 -57.74 25.55 -10.74
CA ASP A 1131 -57.49 26.76 -11.56
C ASP A 1131 -56.94 26.42 -12.97
N VAL A 1132 -56.40 25.21 -13.16
CA VAL A 1132 -55.85 24.71 -14.44
C VAL A 1132 -56.90 24.01 -15.31
N ASP A 1133 -57.91 23.33 -14.73
CA ASP A 1133 -58.99 22.68 -15.47
C ASP A 1133 -59.76 23.66 -16.41
N ASP A 1134 -59.86 24.93 -16.03
CA ASP A 1134 -60.47 26.00 -16.86
C ASP A 1134 -59.61 26.42 -18.08
N ASN A 1135 -58.37 25.91 -18.20
CA ASN A 1135 -57.44 26.19 -19.32
C ASN A 1135 -56.97 24.95 -20.10
N GLY A 1136 -57.69 23.82 -19.98
CA GLY A 1136 -57.51 22.64 -20.84
C GLY A 1136 -56.33 21.73 -20.48
N PRO A 1137 -56.06 20.69 -21.29
CA PRO A 1137 -55.11 19.63 -20.92
C PRO A 1137 -53.67 20.15 -20.86
N THR A 1138 -53.14 20.25 -19.65
CA THR A 1138 -51.77 20.68 -19.38
C THR A 1138 -50.78 19.58 -19.78
N VAL A 1139 -49.98 19.86 -20.82
CA VAL A 1139 -48.91 18.97 -21.27
C VAL A 1139 -47.79 18.96 -20.22
N SER A 1140 -47.50 17.81 -19.63
CA SER A 1140 -46.45 17.67 -18.61
C SER A 1140 -45.07 18.14 -19.11
N PRO A 1141 -44.17 18.62 -18.24
CA PRO A 1141 -42.82 19.07 -18.62
C PRO A 1141 -42.02 18.01 -19.38
N SER A 1142 -42.10 16.74 -18.96
CA SER A 1142 -41.50 15.61 -19.68
C SER A 1142 -42.00 15.47 -21.12
N MET A 1143 -43.31 15.65 -21.37
CA MET A 1143 -43.85 15.57 -22.73
C MET A 1143 -43.48 16.77 -23.62
N LEU A 1144 -43.31 17.96 -23.02
CA LEU A 1144 -42.76 19.12 -23.73
C LEU A 1144 -41.28 18.90 -24.10
N SER A 1145 -40.49 18.33 -23.19
CA SER A 1145 -39.09 17.94 -23.43
C SER A 1145 -38.97 16.85 -24.52
N ASP A 1146 -39.75 15.77 -24.43
CA ASP A 1146 -39.80 14.70 -25.44
C ASP A 1146 -40.20 15.24 -26.83
N PHE A 1147 -41.13 16.22 -26.90
CA PHE A 1147 -41.54 16.88 -28.14
C PHE A 1147 -40.46 17.83 -28.70
N GLU A 1148 -39.83 18.65 -27.85
CA GLU A 1148 -38.73 19.54 -28.26
C GLU A 1148 -37.55 18.74 -28.80
N PHE A 1149 -37.16 17.66 -28.14
CA PHE A 1149 -36.10 16.75 -28.56
C PHE A 1149 -36.34 16.21 -29.98
N LEU A 1150 -37.53 15.69 -30.26
CA LEU A 1150 -37.90 15.23 -31.60
C LEU A 1150 -37.96 16.37 -32.62
N MET A 1151 -38.36 17.58 -32.21
CA MET A 1151 -38.41 18.76 -33.08
C MET A 1151 -37.02 19.37 -33.36
N LYS A 1152 -36.03 19.20 -32.48
CA LYS A 1152 -34.60 19.48 -32.73
C LYS A 1152 -34.05 18.46 -33.73
N LEU A 1153 -34.22 17.17 -33.42
CA LEU A 1153 -33.70 16.05 -34.22
C LEU A 1153 -34.29 16.02 -35.65
N GLY A 1154 -35.60 16.25 -35.80
CA GLY A 1154 -36.28 16.32 -37.09
C GLY A 1154 -35.90 17.53 -37.96
N LYS A 1155 -35.18 18.53 -37.43
CA LYS A 1155 -34.64 19.67 -38.20
C LYS A 1155 -33.21 19.46 -38.68
N GLY A 1156 -32.54 18.37 -38.28
CA GLY A 1156 -31.13 18.14 -38.61
C GLY A 1156 -30.13 18.93 -37.75
N ASN A 1157 -30.57 19.46 -36.60
CA ASN A 1157 -29.70 20.03 -35.56
C ASN A 1157 -29.69 19.08 -34.34
N PRO A 1158 -28.84 18.04 -34.30
CA PRO A 1158 -28.57 17.26 -33.08
C PRO A 1158 -27.55 17.95 -32.15
N ASP A 1159 -26.69 18.80 -32.71
CA ASP A 1159 -25.43 19.25 -32.12
C ASP A 1159 -25.54 20.45 -31.16
N ASP A 1160 -26.33 20.31 -30.09
CA ASP A 1160 -26.25 21.18 -28.90
C ASP A 1160 -26.43 20.37 -27.59
N ASP A 1161 -27.40 19.45 -27.54
CA ASP A 1161 -27.72 18.64 -26.33
C ASP A 1161 -27.31 17.15 -26.42
N ILE A 1162 -27.00 16.64 -27.62
CA ILE A 1162 -26.59 15.24 -27.82
C ILE A 1162 -25.10 15.22 -28.14
N GLY A 1163 -24.29 14.72 -27.19
CA GLY A 1163 -22.89 14.45 -27.48
C GLY A 1163 -22.76 13.23 -28.39
N ASP A 1164 -22.56 13.43 -29.70
CA ASP A 1164 -22.24 12.37 -30.66
C ASP A 1164 -20.82 11.83 -30.34
N LYS A 1165 -20.77 10.87 -29.41
CA LYS A 1165 -19.56 10.40 -28.73
C LYS A 1165 -19.55 8.87 -28.61
N ALA A 1166 -18.34 8.32 -28.71
CA ALA A 1166 -18.05 6.90 -28.97
C ALA A 1166 -18.45 6.44 -30.38
N ASP A 1167 -17.65 5.52 -30.93
CA ASP A 1167 -17.56 5.15 -32.36
C ASP A 1167 -18.70 4.21 -32.80
N ASP A 1168 -19.96 4.60 -32.54
CA ASP A 1168 -21.14 3.76 -32.73
C ASP A 1168 -21.63 3.73 -34.19
N THR A 1169 -20.71 3.41 -35.10
CA THR A 1169 -20.94 3.22 -36.54
C THR A 1169 -21.83 2.00 -36.87
N ARG A 1170 -22.33 1.28 -35.85
CA ARG A 1170 -23.12 0.06 -36.00
C ARG A 1170 -24.61 0.22 -35.70
N ASN A 1171 -25.04 1.23 -34.93
CA ASN A 1171 -26.37 1.21 -34.30
C ASN A 1171 -27.36 2.29 -34.78
N SER A 1172 -27.56 2.39 -36.10
CA SER A 1172 -28.60 3.26 -36.68
C SER A 1172 -30.02 2.87 -36.24
N PHE A 1173 -30.30 1.57 -36.14
CA PHE A 1173 -31.60 1.03 -35.70
C PHE A 1173 -31.94 1.41 -34.25
N GLY A 1174 -30.97 1.44 -33.34
CA GLY A 1174 -31.17 1.87 -31.95
C GLY A 1174 -31.61 3.33 -31.84
N ARG A 1175 -31.09 4.22 -32.71
CA ARG A 1175 -31.55 5.62 -32.82
C ARG A 1175 -33.00 5.68 -33.31
N GLU A 1176 -33.32 5.01 -34.42
CA GLU A 1176 -34.69 4.96 -34.98
C GLU A 1176 -35.74 4.39 -34.01
N HIS A 1177 -35.39 3.36 -33.22
CA HIS A 1177 -36.30 2.76 -32.26
C HIS A 1177 -36.65 3.72 -31.11
N ARG A 1178 -35.68 4.48 -30.59
CA ARG A 1178 -35.94 5.51 -29.56
C ARG A 1178 -36.88 6.58 -30.07
N HIS A 1179 -36.60 7.14 -31.25
CA HIS A 1179 -37.46 8.15 -31.85
C HIS A 1179 -38.88 7.60 -32.05
N THR A 1180 -39.00 6.33 -32.48
CA THR A 1180 -40.29 5.63 -32.58
C THR A 1180 -40.99 5.46 -31.22
N GLN A 1181 -40.26 5.21 -30.13
CA GLN A 1181 -40.87 5.14 -28.79
C GLN A 1181 -41.32 6.49 -28.27
N ILE A 1182 -40.52 7.55 -28.41
CA ILE A 1182 -40.90 8.91 -28.01
C ILE A 1182 -42.12 9.37 -28.83
N LEU A 1183 -42.11 9.15 -30.16
CA LEU A 1183 -43.27 9.39 -31.03
C LEU A 1183 -44.51 8.58 -30.59
N ARG A 1184 -44.35 7.32 -30.16
CA ARG A 1184 -45.46 6.51 -29.61
C ARG A 1184 -45.98 7.05 -28.28
N ARG A 1185 -45.13 7.59 -27.40
CA ARG A 1185 -45.56 8.23 -26.15
C ARG A 1185 -46.37 9.49 -26.45
N ILE A 1186 -45.84 10.38 -27.29
CA ILE A 1186 -46.54 11.60 -27.71
C ILE A 1186 -47.87 11.24 -28.38
N ALA A 1187 -47.89 10.31 -29.32
CA ALA A 1187 -49.12 9.87 -30.00
C ALA A 1187 -50.14 9.20 -29.05
N LYS A 1188 -49.67 8.50 -27.99
CA LYS A 1188 -50.54 7.89 -26.97
C LYS A 1188 -51.09 8.94 -26.01
N ALA A 1189 -50.32 9.98 -25.68
CA ALA A 1189 -50.77 11.11 -24.87
C ALA A 1189 -51.70 12.06 -25.64
N TYR A 1190 -51.50 12.23 -26.95
CA TYR A 1190 -52.43 12.95 -27.84
C TYR A 1190 -53.75 12.20 -28.11
N ALA A 1191 -53.86 10.96 -27.62
CA ALA A 1191 -55.02 10.08 -27.75
C ALA A 1191 -55.64 9.71 -26.38
N GLN A 1192 -55.22 10.38 -25.30
CA GLN A 1192 -55.78 10.33 -23.96
C GLN A 1192 -56.45 11.66 -23.61
#